data_AF-A0A9N9FE59-F1
#
_entry.id   AF-A0A9N9FE59-F1
#
_cell.length_a   1.000
_cell.length_b   1.000
_cell.length_c   1.000
_cell.angle_alpha   90.00
_cell.angle_beta   90.00
_cell.angle_gamma   90.00
#
_symmetry.space_group_name_H-M   'P 1'
#
loop_
_entity.id
_entity.type
_entity.pdbx_description
1 polymer ?
#
loop_
_entity_poly.entity_id
_entity_poly.type
_entity_poly.pdbx_seq_one_letter_code
_entity_poly.pdbx_strand_id
1 'polypeptide(L)'
;MTTVQGSAENPDIRRLRQRLDQSNYRENFTPESALLAEPLRRSVTCLTKENNQLRIEVIHAADLRDKEQIERQQLIRKYEDEIAELKFMNSQYVNKALEAEKKLESEKKRIDTILKSVDGEGAQGKGRKSKSSSAWEPIAPEQIEIDALLEEMSETYKPYTPDPKIADLVSISHRRIEELERSNKDLGDKQKKLEDQISILENQVTTREQEIARLGSLLVDKRSDKPLDVDIGDIPSESASAAQMHSRIQQLEIQKEYLQDHILNLEQDKSKLEQERESIEEEYKKEKMTIMNELREVKNQSQQIYKDLENLELLVDDLSELHSHICKQANLKDSTGETLKKKRDKKPGIKDYISSIYSWLKTANDQLRTDFDSVFHENDNLKTALDNTRKEIERITKELNSTKERLQKLQTVAQQNNKQKGSSANVETLQAQNKALELEVAKMKSKMQELGQKSSNNQHASNSDDRNGLDKNFAQDLAAVKKERDELSSQLEECKKQIEALSNQLKEACEEIEIVSGDRQNLEELYKQLNQELQIARRSPSPTLHQPCNKKLAEVQAQLSNALNEIKNLNHDRKNLEQLYQQVCQELQVLQQITTEHKPARSNVFDLNKQQSNNIRQSNLFDQNGNNPINLNILMTIVQQAKATLKRMEEEMNIVRDRFQQVNARMIDGARTLDAVNRELEKLKLERDQLAAELEASKQSGKQLTEVFAERNKFYSELQSKENQVQYLSELIAKKDQEKENLMSSYNKLLAEHQKQNEILKKSTEESNKIKHLSEQLAKKDQERENLMNSYRQLLAENQKQEAILKTSSEESNKLKMEILIRDKRVQQLQKTLDECSEEIQQYKTDLASYERQCEILARTLQTLDSDYANSEKKRPLSYTALNLHTKNTAALNYQIFTGNFNQRKKIENLETSTHKRQNETADFSDEDFEFENNLKNKGKTVEQPNLTPPSPSPTIPILSGNGNHKENYLFGDFFLNKNFADRNFTATTSFAYERPSDKNIGPKQQISLKKQTNQYPFTLGLIPEQNKSNANEEKSPIDQFSAHKTFPNFANQFSSTEVHIQTNTKNAQLSQMREARFLNEENKRLMDAIEQTKNDLGRYMEE
;
A
#
# COMPACT_ATOMS: atom_id res chain seq x y z
N MET A 1 -44.08 13.57 12.05
CA MET A 1 -45.09 13.98 13.04
C MET A 1 -44.55 13.61 14.41
N THR A 2 -44.01 14.59 15.12
CA THR A 2 -43.73 14.53 16.57
C THR A 2 -43.91 15.93 17.09
N THR A 3 -44.78 16.05 18.08
CA THR A 3 -45.21 17.26 18.78
C THR A 3 -44.14 17.69 19.77
N VAL A 4 -43.46 18.80 19.46
CA VAL A 4 -42.65 19.54 20.43
C VAL A 4 -43.58 20.56 21.11
N GLN A 5 -43.90 20.32 22.37
CA GLN A 5 -44.45 21.34 23.25
C GLN A 5 -43.30 22.14 23.88
N GLY A 6 -43.39 23.47 23.80
CA GLY A 6 -42.96 24.31 24.92
C GLY A 6 -41.67 25.11 24.78
N SER A 7 -41.39 25.71 23.62
CA SER A 7 -40.61 26.96 23.61
C SER A 7 -41.54 28.11 23.24
N ALA A 8 -41.52 29.19 24.02
CA ALA A 8 -42.34 30.37 23.79
C ALA A 8 -41.96 31.00 22.44
N GLU A 9 -42.72 30.70 21.39
CA GLU A 9 -42.58 31.34 20.08
C GLU A 9 -42.65 32.85 20.24
N ASN A 10 -41.63 33.52 19.71
CA ASN A 10 -41.53 34.98 19.66
C ASN A 10 -42.85 35.58 19.11
N PRO A 11 -43.47 36.55 19.79
CA PRO A 11 -44.76 37.12 19.39
C PRO A 11 -44.77 37.71 17.98
N ASP A 12 -43.62 38.12 17.45
CA ASP A 12 -43.50 38.59 16.06
C ASP A 12 -43.57 37.44 15.05
N ILE A 13 -43.04 36.26 15.40
CA ILE A 13 -43.19 35.05 14.59
C ILE A 13 -44.64 34.56 14.62
N ARG A 14 -45.31 34.64 15.77
CA ARG A 14 -46.74 34.32 15.90
C ARG A 14 -47.60 35.30 15.07
N ARG A 15 -47.29 36.59 15.06
CA ARG A 15 -47.97 37.59 14.23
C ARG A 15 -47.70 37.40 12.74
N LEU A 16 -46.48 37.00 12.36
CA LEU A 16 -46.15 36.66 10.97
C LEU A 16 -46.89 35.41 10.50
N ARG A 17 -46.96 34.35 11.32
CA ARG A 17 -47.80 33.17 11.03
C ARG A 17 -49.27 33.54 10.91
N GLN A 18 -49.79 34.34 11.84
CA GLN A 18 -51.19 34.77 11.79
C GLN A 18 -51.50 35.64 10.56
N ARG A 19 -50.53 36.44 10.08
CA ARG A 19 -50.65 37.16 8.80
C ARG A 19 -50.54 36.24 7.59
N LEU A 20 -49.70 35.21 7.64
CA LEU A 20 -49.59 34.20 6.58
C LEU A 20 -50.87 33.37 6.46
N ASP A 21 -51.44 32.96 7.59
CA ASP A 21 -52.68 32.19 7.66
C ASP A 21 -53.87 33.05 7.23
N GLN A 22 -53.90 34.34 7.60
CA GLN A 22 -54.91 35.29 7.10
C GLN A 22 -54.76 35.60 5.60
N SER A 23 -53.53 35.54 5.06
CA SER A 23 -53.26 35.67 3.62
C SER A 23 -53.71 34.43 2.85
N ASN A 24 -53.44 33.23 3.38
CA ASN A 24 -53.84 31.96 2.77
C ASN A 24 -55.36 31.74 2.77
N TYR A 25 -56.10 32.32 3.73
CA TYR A 25 -57.57 32.25 3.76
C TYR A 25 -58.28 33.29 2.87
N ARG A 26 -57.56 34.30 2.34
CA ARG A 26 -58.18 35.37 1.52
C ARG A 26 -58.05 35.18 0.01
N GLU A 27 -57.25 34.23 -0.45
CA GLU A 27 -57.22 33.85 -1.87
C GLU A 27 -58.03 32.57 -2.06
N ASN A 28 -59.33 32.73 -2.32
CA ASN A 28 -60.13 31.71 -2.98
C ASN A 28 -59.54 31.52 -4.39
N PHE A 29 -58.47 30.72 -4.50
CA PHE A 29 -57.97 30.24 -5.78
C PHE A 29 -59.11 29.47 -6.43
N THR A 30 -59.69 30.02 -7.49
CA THR A 30 -60.53 29.24 -8.39
C THR A 30 -59.73 28.00 -8.81
N PRO A 31 -60.36 26.83 -8.99
CA PRO A 31 -59.66 25.62 -9.42
C PRO A 31 -58.88 25.83 -10.74
N GLU A 32 -59.31 26.80 -11.55
CA GLU A 32 -58.63 27.26 -12.76
C GLU A 32 -57.30 28.00 -12.49
N SER A 33 -57.22 28.82 -11.43
CA SER A 33 -55.98 29.49 -11.02
C SER A 33 -54.99 28.52 -10.37
N ALA A 34 -55.47 27.50 -9.65
CA ALA A 34 -54.63 26.42 -9.13
C ALA A 34 -54.02 25.56 -10.25
N LEU A 35 -54.77 25.32 -11.33
CA LEU A 35 -54.28 24.61 -12.53
C LEU A 35 -53.21 25.41 -13.30
N LEU A 36 -53.33 26.75 -13.37
CA LEU A 36 -52.29 27.61 -13.95
C LEU A 36 -51.04 27.76 -13.05
N ALA A 37 -51.21 27.70 -11.74
CA ALA A 37 -50.12 27.87 -10.77
C ALA A 37 -49.34 26.57 -10.50
N GLU A 38 -49.91 25.40 -10.76
CA GLU A 38 -49.27 24.08 -10.57
C GLU A 38 -47.93 23.96 -11.31
N PRO A 39 -47.82 24.29 -12.62
CA PRO A 39 -46.53 24.27 -13.33
C PRO A 39 -45.48 25.20 -12.71
N LEU A 40 -45.90 26.39 -12.25
CA LEU A 40 -45.01 27.34 -11.59
C LEU A 40 -44.57 26.84 -10.20
N ARG A 41 -45.48 26.23 -9.42
CA ARG A 41 -45.14 25.61 -8.13
C ARG A 41 -44.19 24.43 -8.30
N ARG A 42 -44.41 23.59 -9.32
CA ARG A 42 -43.47 22.50 -9.69
C ARG A 42 -42.11 23.06 -10.09
N SER A 43 -42.07 24.08 -10.93
CA SER A 43 -40.83 24.75 -11.35
C SER A 43 -40.09 25.36 -10.16
N VAL A 44 -40.77 26.11 -9.30
CA VAL A 44 -40.18 26.69 -8.08
C VAL A 44 -39.67 25.60 -7.13
N THR A 45 -40.40 24.49 -6.98
CA THR A 45 -39.96 23.36 -6.14
C THR A 45 -38.72 22.69 -6.73
N CYS A 46 -38.66 22.51 -8.05
CA CYS A 46 -37.49 21.95 -8.74
C CYS A 46 -36.29 22.89 -8.61
N LEU A 47 -36.46 24.19 -8.88
CA LEU A 47 -35.41 25.20 -8.72
C LEU A 47 -34.95 25.34 -7.27
N THR A 48 -35.84 25.17 -6.29
CA THR A 48 -35.46 25.20 -4.87
C THR A 48 -34.62 23.97 -4.50
N LYS A 49 -34.98 22.78 -5.01
CA LYS A 49 -34.18 21.56 -4.84
C LYS A 49 -32.81 21.71 -5.50
N GLU A 50 -32.77 22.21 -6.74
CA GLU A 50 -31.53 22.50 -7.46
C GLU A 50 -30.67 23.53 -6.73
N ASN A 51 -31.26 24.62 -6.23
CA ASN A 51 -30.51 25.64 -5.48
C ASN A 51 -29.92 25.07 -4.18
N ASN A 52 -30.69 24.24 -3.47
CA ASN A 52 -30.20 23.58 -2.26
C ASN A 52 -29.08 22.58 -2.59
N GLN A 53 -29.22 21.82 -3.68
CA GLN A 53 -28.18 20.91 -4.16
C GLN A 53 -26.90 21.66 -4.52
N LEU A 54 -27.00 22.74 -5.30
CA LEU A 54 -25.86 23.60 -5.65
C LEU A 54 -25.20 24.22 -4.41
N ARG A 55 -25.97 24.59 -3.38
CA ARG A 55 -25.39 25.08 -2.11
C ARG A 55 -24.55 24.01 -1.42
N ILE A 56 -25.04 22.78 -1.38
CA ILE A 56 -24.31 21.64 -0.80
C ILE A 56 -23.03 21.38 -1.61
N GLU A 57 -23.13 21.39 -2.95
CA GLU A 57 -21.97 21.21 -3.83
C GLU A 57 -20.93 22.33 -3.69
N VAL A 58 -21.35 23.58 -3.55
CA VAL A 58 -20.46 24.72 -3.30
C VAL A 58 -19.75 24.60 -1.95
N ILE A 59 -20.45 24.16 -0.91
CA ILE A 59 -19.84 23.90 0.41
C ILE A 59 -18.82 22.77 0.29
N HIS A 60 -19.19 21.65 -0.31
CA HIS A 60 -18.29 20.51 -0.49
C HIS A 60 -17.07 20.85 -1.34
N ALA A 61 -17.24 21.60 -2.43
CA ALA A 61 -16.14 22.08 -3.26
C ALA A 61 -15.23 23.06 -2.50
N ALA A 62 -15.77 23.89 -1.60
CA ALA A 62 -14.98 24.75 -0.74
C ALA A 62 -14.17 23.94 0.28
N ASP A 63 -14.76 22.92 0.91
CA ASP A 63 -14.09 22.05 1.87
C ASP A 63 -12.97 21.23 1.21
N LEU A 64 -13.22 20.68 0.01
CA LEU A 64 -12.19 19.99 -0.78
C LEU A 64 -11.02 20.92 -1.14
N ARG A 65 -11.32 22.14 -1.61
CA ARG A 65 -10.31 23.13 -1.93
C ARG A 65 -9.48 23.50 -0.70
N ASP A 66 -10.13 23.69 0.45
CA ASP A 66 -9.46 24.07 1.69
C ASP A 66 -8.60 22.91 2.22
N LYS A 67 -9.05 21.66 2.09
CA LYS A 67 -8.26 20.46 2.37
C LYS A 67 -7.02 20.38 1.47
N GLU A 68 -7.18 20.51 0.15
CA GLU A 68 -6.05 20.56 -0.79
C GLU A 68 -5.09 21.72 -0.47
N GLN A 69 -5.61 22.88 -0.09
CA GLN A 69 -4.79 24.02 0.28
C GLN A 69 -3.97 23.74 1.54
N ILE A 70 -4.54 23.09 2.55
CA ILE A 70 -3.84 22.68 3.77
C ILE A 70 -2.73 21.67 3.42
N GLU A 71 -3.03 20.65 2.61
CA GLU A 71 -2.05 19.65 2.17
C GLU A 71 -0.89 20.29 1.38
N ARG A 72 -1.20 21.19 0.43
CA ARG A 72 -0.18 21.94 -0.32
C ARG A 72 0.66 22.82 0.60
N GLN A 73 0.07 23.49 1.59
CA GLN A 73 0.81 24.30 2.56
C GLN A 73 1.74 23.44 3.43
N GLN A 74 1.32 22.25 3.83
CA GLN A 74 2.18 21.31 4.56
C GLN A 74 3.35 20.84 3.70
N LEU A 75 3.11 20.55 2.41
CA LEU A 75 4.16 20.17 1.46
C LEU A 75 5.18 21.29 1.24
N ILE A 76 4.70 22.54 1.11
CA ILE A 76 5.56 23.72 1.00
C ILE A 76 6.45 23.84 2.24
N ARG A 77 5.90 23.72 3.45
CA ARG A 77 6.70 23.80 4.69
C ARG A 77 7.76 22.70 4.75
N LYS A 78 7.42 21.46 4.36
CA LYS A 78 8.39 20.35 4.27
C LYS A 78 9.56 20.69 3.33
N TYR A 79 9.27 21.23 2.15
CA TYR A 79 10.32 21.62 1.20
C TYR A 79 11.11 22.86 1.66
N GLU A 80 10.49 23.81 2.36
CA GLU A 80 11.19 24.94 2.96
C GLU A 80 12.19 24.49 4.03
N ASP A 81 11.79 23.52 4.87
CA ASP A 81 12.66 22.90 5.88
C ASP A 81 13.83 22.14 5.22
N GLU A 82 13.56 21.33 4.19
CA GLU A 82 14.60 20.61 3.43
C GLU A 82 15.57 21.58 2.73
N ILE A 83 15.06 22.68 2.14
CA ILE A 83 15.91 23.72 1.55
C ILE A 83 16.76 24.41 2.62
N ALA A 84 16.22 24.66 3.81
CA ALA A 84 16.97 25.26 4.92
C ALA A 84 18.09 24.33 5.40
N GLU A 85 17.81 23.03 5.51
CA GLU A 85 18.80 22.00 5.85
C GLU A 85 19.89 21.88 4.78
N LEU A 86 19.51 21.84 3.50
CA LEU A 86 20.47 21.82 2.38
C LEU A 86 21.34 23.08 2.35
N LYS A 87 20.79 24.26 2.64
CA LYS A 87 21.56 25.51 2.77
C LYS A 87 22.54 25.45 3.93
N PHE A 88 22.12 24.90 5.07
CA PHE A 88 22.98 24.71 6.23
C PHE A 88 24.13 23.73 5.93
N MET A 89 23.83 22.59 5.30
CA MET A 89 24.82 21.62 4.86
C MET A 89 25.80 22.20 3.85
N ASN A 90 25.30 22.94 2.84
CA ASN A 90 26.14 23.63 1.88
C ASN A 90 27.07 24.65 2.58
N SER A 91 26.55 25.43 3.53
CA SER A 91 27.35 26.35 4.35
C SER A 91 28.46 25.61 5.14
N GLN A 92 28.15 24.45 5.73
CA GLN A 92 29.18 23.62 6.38
C GLN A 92 30.25 23.13 5.41
N TYR A 93 29.86 22.65 4.23
CA TYR A 93 30.81 22.19 3.21
C TYR A 93 31.69 23.32 2.71
N VAL A 94 31.14 24.52 2.50
CA VAL A 94 31.90 25.72 2.15
C VAL A 94 32.91 26.07 3.25
N ASN A 95 32.51 26.09 4.52
CA ASN A 95 33.43 26.36 5.63
C ASN A 95 34.52 25.29 5.74
N LYS A 96 34.18 24.01 5.58
CA LYS A 96 35.14 22.90 5.60
C LYS A 96 36.13 22.99 4.43
N ALA A 97 35.68 23.40 3.25
CA ALA A 97 36.54 23.65 2.11
C ALA A 97 37.51 24.82 2.39
N LEU A 98 37.01 25.93 2.94
CA LEU A 98 37.85 27.07 3.34
C LEU A 98 38.88 26.70 4.42
N GLU A 99 38.51 25.87 5.39
CA GLU A 99 39.46 25.36 6.39
C GLU A 99 40.52 24.46 5.77
N ALA A 100 40.15 23.61 4.82
CA ALA A 100 41.09 22.77 4.08
C ALA A 100 42.05 23.61 3.23
N GLU A 101 41.55 24.63 2.54
CA GLU A 101 42.37 25.61 1.81
C GLU A 101 43.34 26.33 2.75
N LYS A 102 42.89 26.76 3.93
CA LYS A 102 43.76 27.39 4.94
C LYS A 102 44.86 26.44 5.46
N LYS A 103 44.54 25.15 5.63
CA LYS A 103 45.52 24.12 6.01
C LYS A 103 46.55 23.91 4.90
N LEU A 104 46.11 23.74 3.66
CA LEU A 104 46.98 23.65 2.49
C LEU A 104 47.91 24.86 2.36
N GLU A 105 47.38 26.07 2.57
CA GLU A 105 48.19 27.29 2.54
C GLU A 105 49.23 27.33 3.67
N SER A 106 48.88 26.83 4.86
CA SER A 106 49.84 26.72 5.98
C SER A 106 50.92 25.66 5.74
N GLU A 107 50.56 24.53 5.13
CA GLU A 107 51.51 23.48 4.73
C GLU A 107 52.42 23.98 3.62
N LYS A 108 51.90 24.70 2.63
CA LYS A 108 52.70 25.33 1.58
C LYS A 108 53.71 26.32 2.18
N LYS A 109 53.30 27.17 3.12
CA LYS A 109 54.22 28.07 3.85
C LYS A 109 55.27 27.29 4.66
N ARG A 110 54.90 26.16 5.26
CA ARG A 110 55.84 25.28 5.98
C ARG A 110 56.85 24.65 5.02
N ILE A 111 56.40 24.14 3.86
CA ILE A 111 57.25 23.60 2.80
C ILE A 111 58.19 24.69 2.29
N ASP A 112 57.70 25.89 2.00
CA ASP A 112 58.52 27.03 1.57
C ASP A 112 59.57 27.42 2.63
N THR A 113 59.23 27.32 3.92
CA THR A 113 60.18 27.58 5.02
C THR A 113 61.25 26.50 5.09
N ILE A 114 60.87 25.22 4.93
CA ILE A 114 61.81 24.09 4.89
C ILE A 114 62.73 24.23 3.67
N LEU A 115 62.19 24.51 2.48
CA LEU A 115 62.96 24.74 1.26
C LEU A 115 63.94 25.89 1.44
N LYS A 116 63.52 27.02 2.03
CA LYS A 116 64.43 28.13 2.38
C LYS A 116 65.52 27.75 3.38
N SER A 117 65.24 26.85 4.32
CA SER A 117 66.26 26.36 5.27
C SER A 117 67.26 25.41 4.61
N VAL A 118 66.82 24.59 3.65
CA VAL A 118 67.67 23.71 2.83
C VAL A 118 68.52 24.52 1.85
N ASP A 119 67.95 25.58 1.24
CA ASP A 119 68.68 26.52 0.40
C ASP A 119 69.64 27.42 1.22
N GLY A 120 69.35 27.62 2.50
CA GLY A 120 70.17 28.38 3.45
C GLY A 120 71.50 27.69 3.82
N GLU A 121 71.56 26.36 3.76
CA GLU A 121 72.82 25.60 3.93
C GLU A 121 73.70 25.60 2.66
N GLY A 122 73.17 26.08 1.53
CA GLY A 122 73.86 26.17 0.25
C GLY A 122 74.61 27.50 -0.02
N ALA A 123 74.50 28.51 0.85
CA ALA A 123 74.94 29.87 0.50
C ALA A 123 75.72 30.62 1.60
N GLN A 124 76.68 29.97 2.27
CA GLN A 124 77.81 30.71 2.88
C GLN A 124 79.09 29.88 3.00
N GLY A 125 79.58 29.38 1.87
CA GLY A 125 80.98 28.96 1.74
C GLY A 125 81.93 30.15 1.67
N LYS A 126 82.37 30.69 2.81
CA LYS A 126 83.72 31.27 2.92
C LYS A 126 84.66 30.15 3.32
N GLY A 127 85.44 29.70 2.34
CA GLY A 127 86.28 28.53 2.47
C GLY A 127 87.31 28.63 3.60
N ARG A 128 87.59 27.48 4.21
CA ARG A 128 88.95 26.97 4.39
C ARG A 128 88.91 25.52 4.88
N LYS A 129 89.53 24.66 4.07
CA LYS A 129 90.21 23.39 4.40
C LYS A 129 89.38 22.29 5.08
N SER A 130 88.87 21.37 4.26
CA SER A 130 89.20 19.93 4.31
C SER A 130 88.31 19.22 3.28
N LYS A 131 88.91 18.72 2.18
CA LYS A 131 88.30 17.70 1.31
C LYS A 131 88.94 16.38 1.74
N SER A 132 88.15 15.46 2.29
CA SER A 132 87.49 14.36 1.55
C SER A 132 88.50 13.23 1.31
N SER A 133 88.27 11.97 1.64
CA SER A 133 87.02 11.20 1.54
C SER A 133 87.17 9.86 2.27
N SER A 134 86.03 9.20 2.49
CA SER A 134 85.88 7.73 2.37
C SER A 134 86.39 6.85 3.52
N ALA A 135 85.46 6.47 4.41
CA ALA A 135 85.27 5.10 4.91
C ALA A 135 83.84 5.08 5.52
N TRP A 136 82.89 4.26 5.08
CA TRP A 136 82.70 2.86 5.50
C TRP A 136 82.95 2.75 7.03
N GLU A 137 81.96 2.60 7.89
CA GLU A 137 81.31 1.31 8.15
C GLU A 137 80.14 1.40 9.16
N PRO A 138 79.30 0.35 9.23
CA PRO A 138 78.07 0.28 10.03
C PRO A 138 78.33 -0.29 11.43
N ILE A 139 77.64 0.22 12.46
CA ILE A 139 77.64 -0.40 13.80
C ILE A 139 76.25 -0.27 14.43
N ALA A 140 75.65 -1.43 14.69
CA ALA A 140 74.57 -1.60 15.66
C ALA A 140 75.16 -1.77 17.08
N PRO A 141 74.31 -2.03 18.07
CA PRO A 141 73.81 -1.14 19.11
C PRO A 141 74.72 -1.06 20.35
N GLU A 142 74.71 0.06 21.10
CA GLU A 142 75.16 0.06 22.50
C GLU A 142 74.44 1.11 23.34
N GLN A 143 74.08 0.68 24.54
CA GLN A 143 73.23 1.33 25.53
C GLN A 143 73.91 2.54 26.17
N ILE A 144 73.16 3.62 26.42
CA ILE A 144 73.40 4.49 27.58
C ILE A 144 72.05 4.79 28.25
N GLU A 145 72.06 4.50 29.55
CA GLU A 145 71.03 4.64 30.56
C GLU A 145 70.56 6.08 30.75
N ILE A 146 69.24 6.25 30.71
CA ILE A 146 68.39 6.84 31.77
C ILE A 146 69.15 7.72 32.78
N ASP A 147 69.00 9.04 32.68
CA ASP A 147 68.32 9.80 33.74
C ASP A 147 68.13 11.28 33.39
N ALA A 148 66.95 11.77 33.80
CA ALA A 148 66.54 13.17 33.89
C ALA A 148 66.17 13.90 32.58
N LEU A 149 64.93 13.70 32.13
CA LEU A 149 63.94 14.79 32.09
C LEU A 149 62.54 14.22 31.81
N LEU A 150 61.80 14.00 32.89
CA LEU A 150 60.34 13.88 32.88
C LEU A 150 59.75 15.23 32.47
N GLU A 151 59.38 15.37 31.20
CA GLU A 151 58.30 16.26 30.79
C GLU A 151 57.11 15.41 30.32
N GLU A 152 55.93 15.85 30.74
CA GLU A 152 54.65 15.14 30.73
C GLU A 152 54.30 14.48 29.39
N MET A 153 53.98 13.20 29.44
CA MET A 153 53.22 12.52 28.38
C MET A 153 51.82 13.14 28.30
N SER A 154 51.65 14.21 27.51
CA SER A 154 50.34 14.47 26.92
C SER A 154 50.16 13.47 25.79
N GLU A 155 49.53 12.34 26.08
CA GLU A 155 49.01 11.41 25.07
C GLU A 155 48.08 12.19 24.12
N THR A 156 48.62 12.73 23.04
CA THR A 156 47.81 13.16 21.91
C THR A 156 47.46 11.88 21.15
N TYR A 157 46.38 11.23 21.62
CA TYR A 157 45.62 10.27 20.82
C TYR A 157 45.40 10.88 19.44
N LYS A 158 46.06 10.34 18.42
CA LYS A 158 45.68 10.63 17.03
C LYS A 158 44.26 10.06 16.86
N PRO A 159 43.24 10.88 16.52
CA PRO A 159 41.92 10.36 16.27
C PRO A 159 42.02 9.39 15.08
N TYR A 160 41.61 8.16 15.30
CA TYR A 160 41.37 7.21 14.23
C TYR A 160 40.36 7.83 13.25
N THR A 161 40.83 8.27 12.08
CA THR A 161 39.94 8.68 10.98
C THR A 161 39.44 7.42 10.30
N PRO A 162 38.14 7.07 10.40
CA PRO A 162 37.62 5.87 9.75
C PRO A 162 37.80 5.99 8.23
N ASP A 163 38.10 4.87 7.58
CA ASP A 163 38.07 4.70 6.12
C ASP A 163 36.81 5.37 5.54
N PRO A 164 36.88 6.12 4.43
CA PRO A 164 35.73 6.76 3.79
C PRO A 164 34.50 5.84 3.65
N LYS A 165 34.69 4.54 3.41
CA LYS A 165 33.59 3.56 3.34
C LYS A 165 32.93 3.31 4.69
N ILE A 166 33.72 3.35 5.77
CA ILE A 166 33.22 3.27 7.15
C ILE A 166 32.51 4.56 7.52
N ALA A 167 33.02 5.73 7.10
CA ALA A 167 32.35 7.02 7.31
C ALA A 167 30.98 7.08 6.62
N ASP A 168 30.87 6.59 5.39
CA ASP A 168 29.59 6.51 4.67
C ASP A 168 28.63 5.53 5.35
N LEU A 169 29.11 4.34 5.75
CA LEU A 169 28.27 3.38 6.48
C LEU A 169 27.80 3.93 7.83
N VAL A 170 28.68 4.63 8.54
CA VAL A 170 28.36 5.32 9.80
C VAL A 170 27.36 6.44 9.54
N SER A 171 27.47 7.21 8.47
CA SER A 171 26.51 8.27 8.12
C SER A 171 25.13 7.72 7.75
N ILE A 172 25.07 6.61 7.01
CA ILE A 172 23.82 5.90 6.70
C ILE A 172 23.21 5.33 7.98
N SER A 173 24.05 4.78 8.88
CA SER A 173 23.59 4.30 10.18
C SER A 173 23.04 5.43 11.04
N HIS A 174 23.69 6.61 11.05
CA HIS A 174 23.18 7.78 11.77
C HIS A 174 21.87 8.29 11.18
N ARG A 175 21.75 8.37 9.84
CA ARG A 175 20.47 8.73 9.20
C ARG A 175 19.38 7.72 9.55
N ARG A 176 19.70 6.43 9.58
CA ARG A 176 18.76 5.38 9.98
C ARG A 176 18.38 5.48 11.46
N ILE A 177 19.33 5.82 12.34
CA ILE A 177 19.07 6.08 13.76
C ILE A 177 18.15 7.28 13.90
N GLU A 178 18.40 8.39 13.21
CA GLU A 178 17.53 9.58 13.25
C GLU A 178 16.11 9.30 12.74
N GLU A 179 15.96 8.51 11.66
CA GLU A 179 14.66 8.07 11.16
C GLU A 179 13.92 7.21 12.20
N LEU A 180 14.63 6.28 12.85
CA LEU A 180 14.08 5.43 13.91
C LEU A 180 13.74 6.25 15.15
N GLU A 181 14.53 7.25 15.52
CA GLU A 181 14.25 8.18 16.62
C GLU A 181 13.02 9.04 16.33
N ARG A 182 12.87 9.56 15.10
CA ARG A 182 11.66 10.29 14.67
C ARG A 182 10.43 9.38 14.71
N SER A 183 10.55 8.16 14.19
CA SER A 183 9.45 7.18 14.23
C SER A 183 9.10 6.78 15.66
N ASN A 184 10.08 6.63 16.56
CA ASN A 184 9.84 6.34 17.97
C ASN A 184 9.18 7.52 18.68
N LYS A 185 9.56 8.75 18.33
CA LYS A 185 8.90 9.96 18.85
C LYS A 185 7.44 10.04 18.39
N ASP A 186 7.17 9.81 17.11
CA ASP A 186 5.80 9.80 16.56
C ASP A 186 4.95 8.69 17.17
N LEU A 187 5.53 7.51 17.41
CA LEU A 187 4.87 6.41 18.12
C LEU A 187 4.64 6.74 19.59
N GLY A 188 5.59 7.41 20.26
CA GLY A 188 5.44 7.90 21.64
C GLY A 188 4.33 8.95 21.77
N ASP A 189 4.24 9.88 20.83
CA ASP A 189 3.16 10.88 20.79
C ASP A 189 1.79 10.23 20.54
N LYS A 190 1.74 9.19 19.70
CA LYS A 190 0.53 8.38 19.51
C LYS A 190 0.17 7.56 20.75
N GLN A 191 1.16 6.96 21.41
CA GLN A 191 0.98 6.23 22.67
C GLN A 191 0.42 7.15 23.74
N LYS A 192 0.99 8.36 23.91
CA LYS A 192 0.48 9.36 24.84
C LYS A 192 -0.97 9.77 24.55
N LYS A 193 -1.32 9.97 23.27
CA LYS A 193 -2.71 10.25 22.89
C LYS A 193 -3.66 9.09 23.21
N LEU A 194 -3.22 7.85 23.03
CA LEU A 194 -4.00 6.67 23.39
C LEU A 194 -4.11 6.51 24.91
N GLU A 195 -3.04 6.77 25.67
CA GLU A 195 -3.06 6.80 27.14
C GLU A 195 -4.00 7.88 27.68
N ASP A 196 -3.99 9.08 27.09
CA ASP A 196 -4.93 10.16 27.43
C ASP A 196 -6.38 9.73 27.13
N GLN A 197 -6.63 9.06 26.00
CA GLN A 197 -7.95 8.51 25.66
C GLN A 197 -8.39 7.39 26.63
N ILE A 198 -7.47 6.48 27.00
CA ILE A 198 -7.72 5.44 27.98
C ILE A 198 -8.06 6.07 29.33
N SER A 199 -7.31 7.08 29.78
CA SER A 199 -7.59 7.80 31.03
C SER A 199 -8.96 8.48 31.01
N ILE A 200 -9.36 9.07 29.88
CA ILE A 200 -10.72 9.63 29.72
C ILE A 200 -11.78 8.53 29.83
N LEU A 201 -11.55 7.38 29.19
CA LEU A 201 -12.47 6.24 29.26
C LEU A 201 -12.52 5.61 30.66
N GLU A 202 -11.40 5.49 31.37
CA GLU A 202 -11.35 5.04 32.76
C GLU A 202 -12.10 5.99 33.70
N ASN A 203 -11.98 7.31 33.48
CA ASN A 203 -12.78 8.30 34.21
C ASN A 203 -14.28 8.19 33.90
N GLN A 204 -14.65 7.85 32.67
CA GLN A 204 -16.05 7.57 32.31
C GLN A 204 -16.57 6.27 32.92
N VAL A 205 -15.73 5.23 32.98
CA VAL A 205 -16.08 3.96 33.64
C VAL A 205 -16.24 4.16 35.13
N THR A 206 -15.30 4.83 35.80
CA THR A 206 -15.39 5.11 37.25
C THR A 206 -16.60 5.97 37.61
N THR A 207 -16.93 6.99 36.82
CA THR A 207 -18.16 7.78 37.03
C THR A 207 -19.43 6.95 36.82
N ARG A 208 -19.44 6.06 35.82
CA ARG A 208 -20.54 5.10 35.63
C ARG A 208 -20.62 4.07 36.76
N GLU A 209 -19.51 3.58 37.27
CA GLU A 209 -19.46 2.65 38.40
C GLU A 209 -19.92 3.31 39.69
N GLN A 210 -19.54 4.57 39.93
CA GLN A 210 -20.07 5.37 41.04
C GLN A 210 -21.58 5.57 40.92
N GLU A 211 -22.09 5.82 39.72
CA GLU A 211 -23.53 5.94 39.49
C GLU A 211 -24.25 4.60 39.63
N ILE A 212 -23.66 3.49 39.16
CA ILE A 212 -24.17 2.13 39.38
C ILE A 212 -24.19 1.81 40.87
N ALA A 213 -23.15 2.17 41.63
CA ALA A 213 -23.11 1.99 43.07
C ALA A 213 -24.18 2.84 43.76
N ARG A 214 -24.34 4.10 43.36
CA ARG A 214 -25.40 5.00 43.87
C ARG A 214 -26.79 4.44 43.58
N LEU A 215 -27.05 4.02 42.35
CA LEU A 215 -28.32 3.41 41.94
C LEU A 215 -28.54 2.05 42.61
N GLY A 216 -27.47 1.29 42.82
CA GLY A 216 -27.44 0.02 43.53
C GLY A 216 -27.83 0.20 45.00
N SER A 217 -27.24 1.17 45.70
CA SER A 217 -27.63 1.56 47.05
C SER A 217 -29.08 2.02 47.10
N LEU A 218 -29.53 2.84 46.15
CA LEU A 218 -30.92 3.29 46.07
C LEU A 218 -31.92 2.13 45.84
N LEU A 219 -31.49 1.07 45.12
CA LEU A 219 -32.28 -0.14 44.89
C LEU A 219 -32.26 -1.08 46.10
N VAL A 220 -31.16 -1.13 46.84
CA VAL A 220 -31.04 -1.90 48.09
C VAL A 220 -31.87 -1.25 49.19
N ASP A 221 -31.84 0.08 49.31
CA ASP A 221 -32.69 0.85 50.23
C ASP A 221 -34.19 0.67 49.93
N LYS A 222 -34.55 0.50 48.65
CA LYS A 222 -35.93 0.16 48.24
C LYS A 222 -36.29 -1.32 48.39
N ARG A 223 -35.31 -2.20 48.64
CA ARG A 223 -35.51 -3.64 48.91
C ARG A 223 -35.39 -3.99 50.39
N SER A 224 -34.90 -3.08 51.23
CA SER A 224 -34.82 -3.25 52.68
C SER A 224 -36.13 -2.99 53.42
N ASP A 225 -37.19 -2.53 52.73
CA ASP A 225 -38.55 -2.64 53.24
C ASP A 225 -38.97 -4.11 53.18
N LYS A 226 -38.81 -4.80 54.32
CA LYS A 226 -39.22 -6.18 54.56
C LYS A 226 -40.71 -6.40 54.21
N PRO A 227 -41.08 -7.63 53.82
CA PRO A 227 -42.46 -7.99 53.51
C PRO A 227 -43.27 -8.07 54.80
N LEU A 228 -44.29 -7.22 54.92
CA LEU A 228 -45.34 -7.38 55.92
C LEU A 228 -46.45 -8.24 55.30
N ASP A 229 -46.43 -9.52 55.68
CA ASP A 229 -47.67 -10.23 55.97
C ASP A 229 -48.44 -9.45 57.06
N VAL A 230 -49.77 -9.55 56.98
CA VAL A 230 -50.82 -9.19 57.96
C VAL A 230 -51.78 -8.08 57.50
N ASP A 231 -53.00 -8.59 57.29
CA ASP A 231 -54.34 -8.02 57.45
C ASP A 231 -54.92 -6.97 56.50
N ILE A 232 -55.87 -7.48 55.70
CA ILE A 232 -57.25 -7.00 55.53
C ILE A 232 -57.60 -5.83 56.46
N GLY A 233 -57.60 -4.62 55.92
CA GLY A 233 -58.19 -3.46 56.58
C GLY A 233 -57.73 -2.14 55.97
N ASP A 234 -58.68 -1.42 55.41
CA ASP A 234 -58.62 0.00 55.06
C ASP A 234 -57.95 0.41 53.74
N ILE A 235 -58.85 0.68 52.80
CA ILE A 235 -58.67 1.54 51.63
C ILE A 235 -58.27 2.95 52.11
N PRO A 236 -57.21 3.55 51.52
CA PRO A 236 -57.40 4.93 51.08
C PRO A 236 -56.83 5.21 49.67
N SER A 237 -57.72 5.73 48.82
CA SER A 237 -57.46 6.67 47.72
C SER A 237 -56.63 6.18 46.51
N GLU A 238 -57.34 5.84 45.43
CA GLU A 238 -56.84 5.53 44.09
C GLU A 238 -56.01 6.65 43.40
N SER A 239 -55.94 7.86 43.98
CA SER A 239 -55.27 9.00 43.33
C SER A 239 -53.74 8.98 43.40
N ALA A 240 -53.14 8.36 44.42
CA ALA A 240 -51.68 8.32 44.58
C ALA A 240 -51.00 7.22 43.73
N SER A 241 -51.69 6.09 43.53
CA SER A 241 -51.22 4.97 42.70
C SER A 241 -51.22 5.34 41.21
N ALA A 242 -52.26 6.04 40.74
CA ALA A 242 -52.33 6.52 39.36
C ALA A 242 -51.25 7.56 39.04
N ALA A 243 -50.94 8.46 39.98
CA ALA A 243 -49.87 9.45 39.81
C ALA A 243 -48.47 8.80 39.77
N GLN A 244 -48.22 7.78 40.59
CA GLN A 244 -46.97 7.01 40.54
C GLN A 244 -46.86 6.17 39.26
N MET A 245 -47.96 5.57 38.78
CA MET A 245 -47.98 4.87 37.49
C MET A 245 -47.76 5.84 36.32
N HIS A 246 -48.37 7.02 36.31
CA HIS A 246 -48.13 8.02 35.27
C HIS A 246 -46.70 8.54 35.26
N SER A 247 -46.10 8.79 36.43
CA SER A 247 -44.69 9.17 36.50
C SER A 247 -43.77 8.06 35.97
N ARG A 248 -44.10 6.79 36.25
CA ARG A 248 -43.35 5.64 35.72
C ARG A 248 -43.52 5.46 34.22
N ILE A 249 -44.73 5.63 33.69
CA ILE A 249 -45.02 5.59 32.25
C ILE A 249 -44.24 6.71 31.54
N GLN A 250 -44.24 7.92 32.08
CA GLN A 250 -43.50 9.05 31.51
C GLN A 250 -41.99 8.82 31.49
N GLN A 251 -41.42 8.23 32.55
CA GLN A 251 -39.99 7.85 32.55
C GLN A 251 -39.66 6.79 31.50
N LEU A 252 -40.55 5.81 31.30
CA LEU A 252 -40.37 4.77 30.29
C LEU A 252 -40.55 5.33 28.87
N GLU A 253 -41.43 6.31 28.68
CA GLU A 253 -41.59 7.04 27.41
C GLU A 253 -40.33 7.84 27.07
N ILE A 254 -39.75 8.57 28.04
CA ILE A 254 -38.49 9.29 27.85
C ILE A 254 -37.34 8.32 27.54
N GLN A 255 -37.25 7.18 28.21
CA GLN A 255 -36.24 6.17 27.90
C GLN A 255 -36.45 5.55 26.51
N LYS A 256 -37.70 5.29 26.12
CA LYS A 256 -38.03 4.80 24.79
C LYS A 256 -37.65 5.83 23.71
N GLU A 257 -37.92 7.10 23.95
CA GLU A 257 -37.55 8.20 23.03
C GLU A 257 -36.03 8.32 22.89
N TYR A 258 -35.28 8.27 24.00
CA TYR A 258 -33.81 8.26 23.97
C TYR A 258 -33.24 7.05 23.20
N LEU A 259 -33.80 5.85 23.41
CA LEU A 259 -33.37 4.65 22.68
C LEU A 259 -33.73 4.73 21.20
N GLN A 260 -34.89 5.29 20.84
CA GLN A 260 -35.29 5.51 19.45
C GLN A 260 -34.37 6.52 18.76
N ASP A 261 -34.01 7.62 19.42
CA ASP A 261 -33.10 8.63 18.90
C ASP A 261 -31.68 8.08 18.73
N HIS A 262 -31.21 7.26 19.69
CA HIS A 262 -29.93 6.57 19.57
C HIS A 262 -29.91 5.53 18.44
N ILE A 263 -31.00 4.78 18.23
CA ILE A 263 -31.13 3.86 17.09
C ILE A 263 -31.09 4.64 15.77
N LEU A 264 -31.80 5.77 15.68
CA LEU A 264 -31.77 6.66 14.50
C LEU A 264 -30.36 7.17 14.20
N ASN A 265 -29.62 7.60 15.21
CA ASN A 265 -28.23 8.04 15.04
C ASN A 265 -27.32 6.89 14.58
N LEU A 266 -27.48 5.68 15.14
CA LEU A 266 -26.75 4.49 14.70
C LEU A 266 -27.11 4.08 13.26
N GLU A 267 -28.37 4.19 12.86
CA GLU A 267 -28.81 3.93 11.48
C GLU A 267 -28.21 4.96 10.51
N GLN A 268 -28.13 6.23 10.93
CA GLN A 268 -27.49 7.27 10.14
C GLN A 268 -25.98 7.03 10.00
N ASP A 269 -25.30 6.66 11.07
CA ASP A 269 -23.87 6.36 11.04
C ASP A 269 -23.56 5.08 10.24
N LYS A 270 -24.42 4.07 10.32
CA LYS A 270 -24.36 2.89 9.44
C LYS A 270 -24.51 3.28 7.98
N SER A 271 -25.45 4.18 7.65
CA SER A 271 -25.65 4.65 6.28
C SER A 271 -24.43 5.42 5.75
N LYS A 272 -23.80 6.27 6.58
CA LYS A 272 -22.54 6.95 6.22
C LYS A 272 -21.40 5.96 5.96
N LEU A 273 -21.25 4.97 6.84
CA LEU A 273 -20.22 3.92 6.66
C LEU A 273 -20.48 3.07 5.41
N GLU A 274 -21.74 2.81 5.06
CA GLU A 274 -22.09 2.12 3.81
C GLU A 274 -21.74 2.98 2.58
N GLN A 275 -21.99 4.30 2.61
CA GLN A 275 -21.59 5.22 1.54
C GLN A 275 -20.06 5.32 1.41
N GLU A 276 -19.33 5.40 2.52
CA GLU A 276 -17.86 5.39 2.50
C GLU A 276 -17.32 4.06 1.94
N ARG A 277 -17.92 2.93 2.33
CA ARG A 277 -17.56 1.61 1.79
C ARG A 277 -17.76 1.55 0.28
N GLU A 278 -18.89 2.06 -0.21
CA GLU A 278 -19.20 2.09 -1.65
C GLU A 278 -18.26 3.02 -2.41
N SER A 279 -17.93 4.19 -1.85
CA SER A 279 -16.93 5.12 -2.41
C SER A 279 -15.55 4.47 -2.52
N ILE A 280 -15.09 3.78 -1.48
CA ILE A 280 -13.81 3.06 -1.49
C ILE A 280 -13.84 1.91 -2.51
N GLU A 281 -14.97 1.20 -2.64
CA GLU A 281 -15.11 0.12 -3.62
C GLU A 281 -15.08 0.66 -5.06
N GLU A 282 -15.69 1.82 -5.32
CA GLU A 282 -15.59 2.51 -6.60
C GLU A 282 -14.18 3.00 -6.92
N GLU A 283 -13.47 3.59 -5.95
CA GLU A 283 -12.08 3.99 -6.11
C GLU A 283 -11.19 2.78 -6.41
N TYR A 284 -11.36 1.68 -5.68
CA TYR A 284 -10.65 0.43 -5.93
C TYR A 284 -10.95 -0.14 -7.32
N LYS A 285 -12.21 -0.08 -7.78
CA LYS A 285 -12.58 -0.46 -9.15
C LYS A 285 -11.89 0.43 -10.19
N LYS A 286 -11.85 1.74 -9.98
CA LYS A 286 -11.17 2.69 -10.87
C LYS A 286 -9.67 2.42 -10.92
N GLU A 287 -9.01 2.26 -9.78
CA GLU A 287 -7.58 1.95 -9.68
C GLU A 287 -7.26 0.61 -10.37
N LYS A 288 -8.07 -0.42 -10.12
CA LYS A 288 -7.93 -1.71 -10.82
C LYS A 288 -8.05 -1.57 -12.34
N MET A 289 -8.97 -0.74 -12.84
CA MET A 289 -9.10 -0.47 -14.28
C MET A 289 -7.88 0.27 -14.84
N THR A 290 -7.34 1.24 -14.10
CA THR A 290 -6.10 1.94 -14.46
C THR A 290 -4.93 0.97 -14.54
N ILE A 291 -4.73 0.13 -13.52
CA ILE A 291 -3.66 -0.89 -13.51
C ILE A 291 -3.82 -1.87 -14.68
N MET A 292 -5.04 -2.31 -15.00
CA MET A 292 -5.26 -3.19 -16.16
C MET A 292 -4.94 -2.50 -17.50
N ASN A 293 -5.20 -1.20 -17.62
CA ASN A 293 -4.86 -0.43 -18.81
C ASN A 293 -3.33 -0.25 -18.92
N GLU A 294 -2.65 0.08 -17.82
CA GLU A 294 -1.19 0.15 -17.76
C GLU A 294 -0.56 -1.20 -18.12
N LEU A 295 -1.09 -2.31 -17.60
CA LEU A 295 -0.62 -3.66 -17.93
C LEU A 295 -0.79 -3.98 -19.43
N ARG A 296 -1.88 -3.49 -20.03
CA ARG A 296 -2.14 -3.64 -21.48
C ARG A 296 -1.16 -2.80 -22.30
N GLU A 297 -0.89 -1.56 -21.87
CA GLU A 297 0.11 -0.69 -22.52
C GLU A 297 1.51 -1.29 -22.44
N VAL A 298 1.93 -1.78 -21.27
CA VAL A 298 3.22 -2.47 -21.10
C VAL A 298 3.29 -3.73 -21.96
N LYS A 299 2.20 -4.49 -22.09
CA LYS A 299 2.14 -5.66 -22.99
C LYS A 299 2.30 -5.24 -24.46
N ASN A 300 1.64 -4.16 -24.88
CA ASN A 300 1.74 -3.64 -26.24
C ASN A 300 3.15 -3.11 -26.54
N GLN A 301 3.76 -2.39 -25.59
CA GLN A 301 5.15 -1.95 -25.68
C GLN A 301 6.10 -3.14 -25.76
N SER A 302 5.88 -4.18 -24.95
CA SER A 302 6.67 -5.41 -25.01
C SER A 302 6.54 -6.10 -26.37
N GLN A 303 5.32 -6.21 -26.91
CA GLN A 303 5.09 -6.75 -28.25
C GLN A 303 5.77 -5.93 -29.34
N GLN A 304 5.79 -4.60 -29.21
CA GLN A 304 6.51 -3.73 -30.13
C GLN A 304 8.01 -3.99 -30.06
N ILE A 305 8.58 -4.10 -28.87
CA ILE A 305 10.01 -4.44 -28.67
C ILE A 305 10.32 -5.82 -29.27
N TYR A 306 9.45 -6.82 -29.15
CA TYR A 306 9.65 -8.12 -29.79
C TYR A 306 9.67 -8.03 -31.31
N LYS A 307 8.79 -7.21 -31.92
CA LYS A 307 8.82 -6.95 -33.37
C LYS A 307 10.06 -6.21 -33.79
N ASP A 308 10.49 -5.22 -33.00
CA ASP A 308 11.71 -4.47 -33.28
C ASP A 308 12.95 -5.38 -33.15
N LEU A 309 12.96 -6.32 -32.20
CA LEU A 309 13.99 -7.35 -32.07
C LEU A 309 14.01 -8.29 -33.28
N GLU A 310 12.84 -8.77 -33.73
CA GLU A 310 12.72 -9.60 -34.94
C GLU A 310 13.22 -8.85 -36.20
N ASN A 311 12.89 -7.57 -36.34
CA ASN A 311 13.39 -6.73 -37.42
C ASN A 311 14.92 -6.54 -37.35
N LEU A 312 15.48 -6.43 -36.14
CA LEU A 312 16.93 -6.35 -35.95
C LEU A 312 17.61 -7.69 -36.25
N GLU A 313 17.01 -8.82 -35.90
CA GLU A 313 17.50 -10.15 -36.27
C GLU A 313 17.54 -10.31 -37.79
N LEU A 314 16.47 -9.93 -38.49
CA LEU A 314 16.44 -9.91 -39.96
C LEU A 314 17.53 -9.02 -40.56
N LEU A 315 17.74 -7.82 -39.99
CA LEU A 315 18.80 -6.93 -40.45
C LEU A 315 20.20 -7.50 -40.20
N VAL A 316 20.41 -8.20 -39.09
CA VAL A 316 21.67 -8.90 -38.79
C VAL A 316 21.91 -10.05 -39.77
N ASP A 317 20.86 -10.79 -40.13
CA ASP A 317 20.93 -11.85 -41.15
C ASP A 317 21.25 -11.28 -42.54
N ASP A 318 20.60 -10.18 -42.94
CA ASP A 318 20.90 -9.47 -44.19
C ASP A 318 22.34 -8.95 -44.22
N LEU A 319 22.82 -8.39 -43.11
CA LEU A 319 24.22 -7.94 -42.97
C LEU A 319 25.20 -9.10 -42.99
N SER A 320 24.85 -10.24 -42.41
CA SER A 320 25.63 -11.48 -42.44
C SER A 320 25.72 -12.04 -43.87
N GLU A 321 24.60 -12.03 -44.60
CA GLU A 321 24.57 -12.45 -46.00
C GLU A 321 25.40 -11.50 -46.88
N LEU A 322 25.28 -10.19 -46.67
CA LEU A 322 26.11 -9.18 -47.34
C LEU A 322 27.59 -9.38 -47.03
N HIS A 323 27.95 -9.65 -45.77
CA HIS A 323 29.32 -9.94 -45.36
C HIS A 323 29.85 -11.24 -46.01
N SER A 324 29.01 -12.28 -46.10
CA SER A 324 29.31 -13.52 -46.83
C SER A 324 29.57 -13.26 -48.31
N HIS A 325 28.75 -12.41 -48.95
CA HIS A 325 28.95 -11.99 -50.33
C HIS A 325 30.23 -11.17 -50.52
N ILE A 326 30.55 -10.24 -49.62
CA ILE A 326 31.78 -9.44 -49.67
C ILE A 326 33.01 -10.36 -49.50
N CYS A 327 32.98 -11.31 -48.56
CA CYS A 327 34.05 -12.30 -48.38
C CYS A 327 34.22 -13.20 -49.61
N LYS A 328 33.13 -13.67 -50.22
CA LYS A 328 33.18 -14.45 -51.48
C LYS A 328 33.71 -13.61 -52.65
N GLN A 329 33.36 -12.32 -52.71
CA GLN A 329 33.80 -11.39 -53.75
C GLN A 329 35.28 -10.97 -53.57
N ALA A 330 35.78 -10.92 -52.33
CA ALA A 330 37.20 -10.75 -52.02
C ALA A 330 38.02 -11.96 -52.46
N ASN A 331 37.54 -13.19 -52.20
CA ASN A 331 38.21 -14.43 -52.63
C ASN A 331 38.19 -14.66 -54.16
N LEU A 332 37.25 -14.05 -54.89
CA LEU A 332 37.18 -14.12 -56.36
C LEU A 332 38.07 -13.08 -57.06
N LYS A 333 38.46 -11.99 -56.38
CA LYS A 333 39.34 -10.95 -56.93
C LYS A 333 40.81 -11.35 -57.02
N ASP A 334 41.24 -12.37 -56.29
CA ASP A 334 42.62 -12.88 -56.34
C ASP A 334 42.85 -14.00 -57.36
N SER A 335 41.80 -14.49 -58.06
CA SER A 335 41.94 -15.64 -59.00
C SER A 335 41.35 -15.46 -60.40
N THR A 336 40.82 -14.28 -60.78
CA THR A 336 40.17 -14.12 -62.09
C THR A 336 40.62 -12.88 -62.87
N GLY A 337 41.93 -12.81 -63.13
CA GLY A 337 42.53 -11.85 -64.07
C GLY A 337 42.52 -12.29 -65.55
N GLU A 338 42.19 -13.54 -65.89
CA GLU A 338 42.67 -14.08 -67.20
C GLU A 338 41.68 -14.87 -68.09
N THR A 339 40.37 -14.94 -67.79
CA THR A 339 39.48 -15.84 -68.57
C THR A 339 38.10 -15.33 -68.98
N LEU A 340 37.84 -14.01 -69.03
CA LEU A 340 36.52 -13.50 -69.48
C LEU A 340 36.58 -12.38 -70.54
N LYS A 341 37.38 -12.58 -71.61
CA LYS A 341 37.32 -11.77 -72.85
C LYS A 341 36.68 -12.45 -74.06
N LYS A 342 36.15 -13.66 -73.95
CA LYS A 342 35.52 -14.38 -75.09
C LYS A 342 34.19 -15.01 -74.71
N LYS A 343 33.13 -14.21 -74.66
CA LYS A 343 31.70 -14.59 -74.82
C LYS A 343 30.80 -13.39 -74.53
N ARG A 344 31.00 -12.30 -75.28
CA ARG A 344 30.03 -11.22 -75.39
C ARG A 344 29.71 -11.15 -76.87
N ASP A 345 28.66 -11.86 -77.26
CA ASP A 345 27.78 -11.56 -78.39
C ASP A 345 26.80 -12.72 -78.54
N LYS A 346 25.50 -12.37 -78.67
CA LYS A 346 24.30 -13.22 -78.84
C LYS A 346 23.48 -13.49 -77.57
N LYS A 347 22.69 -12.49 -77.15
CA LYS A 347 21.29 -12.64 -76.71
C LYS A 347 20.64 -11.24 -76.55
N PRO A 348 19.72 -10.81 -77.43
CA PRO A 348 19.20 -9.43 -77.42
C PRO A 348 18.26 -9.08 -76.25
N GLY A 349 17.68 -10.06 -75.55
CA GLY A 349 16.62 -9.78 -74.55
C GLY A 349 17.10 -9.38 -73.14
N ILE A 350 18.40 -9.51 -72.83
CA ILE A 350 18.91 -9.21 -71.48
C ILE A 350 19.08 -7.71 -71.26
N LYS A 351 19.34 -6.95 -72.33
CA LYS A 351 19.57 -5.49 -72.24
C LYS A 351 18.28 -4.74 -71.86
N ASP A 352 17.14 -5.17 -72.38
CA ASP A 352 15.85 -4.54 -72.10
C ASP A 352 15.36 -4.90 -70.69
N TYR A 353 15.59 -6.13 -70.23
CA TYR A 353 15.29 -6.54 -68.86
C TYR A 353 16.17 -5.81 -67.83
N ILE A 354 17.47 -5.67 -68.10
CA ILE A 354 18.36 -4.88 -67.24
C ILE A 354 17.96 -3.41 -67.26
N SER A 355 17.56 -2.85 -68.40
CA SER A 355 17.10 -1.46 -68.49
C SER A 355 15.78 -1.24 -67.74
N SER A 356 14.87 -2.22 -67.75
CA SER A 356 13.63 -2.21 -66.97
C SER A 356 13.89 -2.25 -65.46
N ILE A 357 14.79 -3.14 -65.02
CA ILE A 357 15.22 -3.20 -63.61
C ILE A 357 15.86 -1.89 -63.18
N TYR A 358 16.77 -1.32 -63.99
CA TYR A 358 17.40 -0.03 -63.68
C TYR A 358 16.38 1.12 -63.60
N SER A 359 15.37 1.12 -64.46
CA SER A 359 14.28 2.10 -64.41
C SER A 359 13.47 1.96 -63.12
N TRP A 360 13.07 0.74 -62.77
CA TRP A 360 12.32 0.47 -61.55
C TRP A 360 13.12 0.81 -60.29
N LEU A 361 14.40 0.44 -60.25
CA LEU A 361 15.29 0.77 -59.13
C LEU A 361 15.51 2.27 -58.98
N LYS A 362 15.51 3.01 -60.10
CA LYS A 362 15.61 4.46 -60.10
C LYS A 362 14.33 5.11 -59.58
N THR A 363 13.17 4.67 -60.05
CA THR A 363 11.87 5.14 -59.56
C THR A 363 11.69 4.83 -58.07
N ALA A 364 12.09 3.65 -57.60
CA ALA A 364 12.03 3.29 -56.19
C ALA A 364 12.96 4.15 -55.32
N ASN A 365 14.18 4.45 -55.79
CA ASN A 365 15.08 5.36 -55.08
C ASN A 365 14.60 6.81 -55.09
N ASP A 366 14.04 7.28 -56.20
CA ASP A 366 13.46 8.62 -56.28
C ASP A 366 12.25 8.74 -55.34
N GLN A 367 11.42 7.69 -55.23
CA GLN A 367 10.30 7.63 -54.28
C GLN A 367 10.76 7.64 -52.82
N LEU A 368 11.75 6.81 -52.47
CA LEU A 368 12.33 6.80 -51.13
C LEU A 368 12.93 8.16 -50.77
N ARG A 369 13.56 8.84 -51.74
CA ARG A 369 14.11 10.17 -51.54
C ARG A 369 13.03 11.20 -51.27
N THR A 370 11.91 11.17 -52.00
CA THR A 370 10.75 12.04 -51.71
C THR A 370 10.12 11.73 -50.36
N ASP A 371 10.04 10.46 -49.95
CA ASP A 371 9.50 10.08 -48.65
C ASP A 371 10.42 10.56 -47.52
N PHE A 372 11.74 10.44 -47.69
CA PHE A 372 12.72 11.01 -46.76
C PHE A 372 12.63 12.53 -46.65
N ASP A 373 12.51 13.23 -47.78
CA ASP A 373 12.36 14.69 -47.78
C ASP A 373 11.03 15.10 -47.10
N SER A 374 9.94 14.34 -47.31
CA SER A 374 8.64 14.56 -46.64
C SER A 374 8.74 14.38 -45.12
N VAL A 375 9.37 13.29 -44.66
CA VAL A 375 9.59 13.04 -43.24
C VAL A 375 10.51 14.11 -42.62
N PHE A 376 11.52 14.59 -43.37
CA PHE A 376 12.39 15.66 -42.92
C PHE A 376 11.61 16.97 -42.70
N HIS A 377 10.72 17.33 -43.63
CA HIS A 377 9.86 18.50 -43.49
C HIS A 377 8.84 18.36 -42.36
N GLU A 378 8.27 17.17 -42.15
CA GLU A 378 7.38 16.91 -41.01
C GLU A 378 8.12 17.05 -39.68
N ASN A 379 9.34 16.55 -39.60
CA ASN A 379 10.16 16.67 -38.39
C ASN A 379 10.56 18.12 -38.09
N ASP A 380 10.88 18.92 -39.12
CA ASP A 380 11.10 20.36 -38.97
C ASP A 380 9.82 21.12 -38.53
N ASN A 381 8.65 20.71 -39.04
CA ASN A 381 7.37 21.25 -38.60
C ASN A 381 7.05 20.89 -37.14
N LEU A 382 7.32 19.65 -36.72
CA LEU A 382 7.17 19.24 -35.33
C LEU A 382 8.15 19.97 -34.41
N LYS A 383 9.39 20.18 -34.87
CA LYS A 383 10.40 20.92 -34.12
C LYS A 383 10.03 22.39 -33.93
N THR A 384 9.51 23.03 -34.98
CA THR A 384 9.01 24.41 -34.89
C THR A 384 7.75 24.51 -34.03
N ALA A 385 6.84 23.53 -34.09
CA ALA A 385 5.69 23.45 -33.18
C ALA A 385 6.14 23.30 -31.71
N LEU A 386 7.15 22.48 -31.44
CA LEU A 386 7.71 22.26 -30.11
C LEU A 386 8.42 23.51 -29.57
N ASP A 387 9.14 24.26 -30.42
CA ASP A 387 9.71 25.55 -30.04
C ASP A 387 8.63 26.59 -29.74
N ASN A 388 7.49 26.57 -30.44
CA ASN A 388 6.37 27.46 -30.17
C ASN A 388 5.66 27.12 -28.85
N THR A 389 5.41 25.83 -28.55
CA THR A 389 4.85 25.42 -27.26
C THR A 389 5.80 25.74 -26.11
N ARG A 390 7.11 25.58 -26.31
CA ARG A 390 8.13 25.97 -25.33
C ARG A 390 8.10 27.47 -25.03
N LYS A 391 7.96 28.33 -26.06
CA LYS A 391 7.81 29.78 -25.89
C LYS A 391 6.52 30.14 -25.14
N GLU A 392 5.42 29.43 -25.39
CA GLU A 392 4.17 29.66 -24.67
C GLU A 392 4.27 29.24 -23.20
N ILE A 393 4.92 28.11 -22.90
CA ILE A 393 5.21 27.70 -21.52
C ILE A 393 6.08 28.74 -20.83
N GLU A 394 7.08 29.31 -21.51
CA GLU A 394 7.91 30.37 -20.95
C GLU A 394 7.11 31.66 -20.69
N ARG A 395 6.16 32.01 -21.57
CA ARG A 395 5.23 33.13 -21.42
C ARG A 395 4.31 32.92 -20.20
N ILE A 396 3.68 31.76 -20.08
CA ILE A 396 2.83 31.39 -18.93
C ILE A 396 3.64 31.40 -17.63
N THR A 397 4.87 30.90 -17.65
CA THR A 397 5.76 30.91 -16.48
C THR A 397 6.09 32.33 -16.03
N LYS A 398 6.33 33.25 -16.96
CA LYS A 398 6.54 34.68 -16.65
C LYS A 398 5.27 35.32 -16.07
N GLU A 399 4.10 35.03 -16.62
CA GLU A 399 2.82 35.50 -16.08
C GLU A 399 2.56 34.95 -14.68
N LEU A 400 2.83 33.66 -14.43
CA LEU A 400 2.72 33.03 -13.11
C LEU A 400 3.67 33.67 -12.08
N ASN A 401 4.92 33.95 -12.47
CA ASN A 401 5.86 34.64 -11.58
C ASN A 401 5.40 36.07 -11.26
N SER A 402 4.86 36.80 -12.25
CA SER A 402 4.31 38.14 -12.02
C SER A 402 3.10 38.15 -11.08
N THR A 403 2.23 37.13 -11.18
CA THR A 403 1.08 36.98 -10.28
C THR A 403 1.51 36.58 -8.86
N LYS A 404 2.53 35.72 -8.73
CA LYS A 404 3.15 35.36 -7.44
C LYS A 404 3.76 36.58 -6.75
N GLU A 405 4.48 37.42 -7.47
CA GLU A 405 5.02 38.68 -6.93
C GLU A 405 3.90 39.64 -6.51
N ARG A 406 2.82 39.74 -7.29
CA ARG A 406 1.65 40.56 -6.96
C ARG A 406 0.94 40.04 -5.71
N LEU A 407 0.83 38.72 -5.53
CA LEU A 407 0.26 38.10 -4.33
C LEU A 407 1.16 38.32 -3.09
N GLN A 408 2.48 38.21 -3.23
CA GLN A 408 3.41 38.54 -2.13
C GLN A 408 3.33 40.02 -1.71
N LYS A 409 3.15 40.94 -2.67
CA LYS A 409 2.90 42.36 -2.37
C LYS A 409 1.57 42.56 -1.63
N LEU A 410 0.51 41.86 -2.01
CA LEU A 410 -0.77 41.93 -1.30
C LEU A 410 -0.69 41.30 0.11
N GLN A 411 0.07 40.22 0.27
CA GLN A 411 0.28 39.56 1.56
C GLN A 411 1.08 40.44 2.54
N THR A 412 2.10 41.16 2.04
CA THR A 412 2.86 42.12 2.85
C THR A 412 2.03 43.34 3.25
N VAL A 413 1.16 43.83 2.37
CA VAL A 413 0.18 44.89 2.71
C VAL A 413 -0.84 44.42 3.74
N ALA A 414 -1.34 43.18 3.63
CA ALA A 414 -2.25 42.59 4.63
C ALA A 414 -1.58 42.41 6.01
N GLN A 415 -0.30 42.04 6.04
CA GLN A 415 0.48 41.93 7.28
C GLN A 415 0.79 43.29 7.91
N GLN A 416 0.95 44.35 7.11
CA GLN A 416 1.10 45.73 7.61
C GLN A 416 -0.22 46.26 8.18
N ASN A 417 -1.35 45.95 7.56
CA ASN A 417 -2.68 46.33 8.07
C ASN A 417 -3.06 45.63 9.38
N ASN A 418 -2.52 44.44 9.66
CA ASN A 418 -2.73 43.76 10.95
C ASN A 418 -1.84 44.30 12.10
N LYS A 419 -0.79 45.09 11.80
CA LYS A 419 0.08 45.70 12.82
C LYS A 419 -0.33 47.12 13.23
N GLN A 420 -1.26 47.76 12.52
CA GLN A 420 -1.79 49.09 12.85
C GLN A 420 -3.28 49.04 13.21
N LYS A 421 -3.60 48.53 14.40
CA LYS A 421 -4.88 48.83 15.06
C LYS A 421 -4.62 49.72 16.26
N GLY A 422 -4.61 51.03 16.01
CA GLY A 422 -4.42 52.03 17.04
C GLY A 422 -4.26 53.45 16.52
N SER A 423 -5.14 53.94 15.64
CA SER A 423 -5.41 55.38 15.52
C SER A 423 -6.63 55.66 14.65
N SER A 424 -7.52 56.49 15.22
CA SER A 424 -8.81 56.99 14.74
C SER A 424 -8.72 57.92 13.50
N ALA A 425 -7.93 57.59 12.48
CA ALA A 425 -7.73 58.43 11.30
C ALA A 425 -8.07 57.74 9.96
N ASN A 426 -8.71 56.58 9.97
CA ASN A 426 -8.88 55.75 8.77
C ASN A 426 -10.29 55.70 8.17
N VAL A 427 -11.26 56.46 8.68
CA VAL A 427 -12.60 56.49 8.06
C VAL A 427 -12.60 57.32 6.78
N GLU A 428 -11.90 58.47 6.75
CA GLU A 428 -11.83 59.32 5.55
C GLU A 428 -10.96 58.72 4.44
N THR A 429 -9.86 58.03 4.78
CA THR A 429 -9.00 57.34 3.80
C THR A 429 -9.68 56.11 3.19
N LEU A 430 -10.49 55.37 3.97
CA LEU A 430 -11.29 54.26 3.45
C LEU A 430 -12.48 54.76 2.62
N GLN A 431 -13.06 55.92 2.93
CA GLN A 431 -14.10 56.55 2.10
C GLN A 431 -13.52 57.09 0.78
N ALA A 432 -12.30 57.64 0.80
CA ALA A 432 -11.60 58.06 -0.41
C ALA A 432 -11.17 56.87 -1.29
N GLN A 433 -10.74 55.76 -0.69
CA GLN A 433 -10.42 54.53 -1.41
C GLN A 433 -11.67 53.84 -2.00
N ASN A 434 -12.80 53.84 -1.28
CA ASN A 434 -14.06 53.32 -1.83
C ASN A 434 -14.58 54.18 -2.99
N LYS A 435 -14.46 55.51 -2.92
CA LYS A 435 -14.75 56.39 -4.08
C LYS A 435 -13.80 56.18 -5.25
N ALA A 436 -12.51 55.92 -5.00
CA ALA A 436 -11.54 55.64 -6.06
C ALA A 436 -11.81 54.29 -6.75
N LEU A 437 -12.18 53.27 -5.97
CA LEU A 437 -12.57 51.95 -6.49
C LEU A 437 -13.90 51.99 -7.23
N GLU A 438 -14.88 52.76 -6.77
CA GLU A 438 -16.13 53.00 -7.51
C GLU A 438 -15.88 53.70 -8.85
N LEU A 439 -14.94 54.66 -8.89
CA LEU A 439 -14.55 55.37 -10.11
C LEU A 439 -13.75 54.49 -11.08
N GLU A 440 -12.97 53.54 -10.56
CA GLU A 440 -12.22 52.56 -11.34
C GLU A 440 -13.14 51.43 -11.87
N VAL A 441 -14.12 51.00 -11.08
CA VAL A 441 -15.19 50.09 -11.52
C VAL A 441 -16.08 50.78 -12.57
N ALA A 442 -16.39 52.07 -12.41
CA ALA A 442 -17.10 52.85 -13.43
C ALA A 442 -16.27 53.01 -14.72
N LYS A 443 -14.94 53.22 -14.61
CA LYS A 443 -14.02 53.20 -15.76
C LYS A 443 -13.93 51.83 -16.43
N MET A 444 -13.87 50.73 -15.68
CA MET A 444 -13.87 49.37 -16.23
C MET A 444 -15.22 49.02 -16.87
N LYS A 445 -16.33 49.47 -16.30
CA LYS A 445 -17.67 49.30 -16.87
C LYS A 445 -17.84 50.13 -18.14
N SER A 446 -17.33 51.36 -18.17
CA SER A 446 -17.28 52.21 -19.37
C SER A 446 -16.33 51.65 -20.44
N LYS A 447 -15.20 51.04 -20.06
CA LYS A 447 -14.26 50.38 -20.98
C LYS A 447 -14.80 49.05 -21.51
N MET A 448 -15.56 48.29 -20.72
CA MET A 448 -16.32 47.13 -21.21
C MET A 448 -17.47 47.54 -22.11
N GLN A 449 -18.13 48.66 -21.84
CA GLN A 449 -19.20 49.20 -22.68
C GLN A 449 -18.66 49.80 -23.98
N GLU A 450 -17.47 50.42 -23.96
CA GLU A 450 -16.72 50.81 -25.17
C GLU A 450 -16.23 49.61 -25.98
N LEU A 451 -15.74 48.54 -25.34
CA LEU A 451 -15.35 47.32 -26.06
C LEU A 451 -16.57 46.56 -26.60
N GLY A 452 -17.71 46.63 -25.93
CA GLY A 452 -18.99 46.12 -26.42
C GLY A 452 -19.56 46.93 -27.59
N GLN A 453 -19.40 48.26 -27.60
CA GLN A 453 -19.87 49.14 -28.69
C GLN A 453 -18.89 49.21 -29.88
N LYS A 454 -17.60 48.94 -29.67
CA LYS A 454 -16.59 48.82 -30.75
C LYS A 454 -16.75 47.53 -31.57
N SER A 455 -17.50 46.54 -31.09
CA SER A 455 -17.91 45.36 -31.88
C SER A 455 -19.22 45.54 -32.66
N SER A 456 -19.98 46.63 -32.47
CA SER A 456 -21.27 46.82 -33.15
C SER A 456 -21.29 47.94 -34.20
N ASN A 457 -20.23 48.73 -34.37
CA ASN A 457 -20.23 49.93 -35.23
C ASN A 457 -19.09 49.98 -36.27
N ASN A 458 -18.72 48.86 -36.89
CA ASN A 458 -17.79 48.88 -38.04
C ASN A 458 -18.25 48.00 -39.22
N GLN A 459 -19.55 48.00 -39.50
CA GLN A 459 -20.06 47.77 -40.86
C GLN A 459 -20.47 49.13 -41.41
N HIS A 460 -19.85 49.53 -42.52
CA HIS A 460 -19.93 50.82 -43.23
C HIS A 460 -18.83 51.84 -42.87
N ALA A 461 -17.67 51.72 -43.53
CA ALA A 461 -17.26 52.68 -44.57
C ALA A 461 -15.77 52.55 -44.97
N SER A 462 -15.56 52.29 -46.26
CA SER A 462 -14.42 52.71 -47.12
C SER A 462 -13.03 52.06 -47.02
N ASN A 463 -12.72 51.36 -48.12
CA ASN A 463 -11.56 51.58 -49.01
C ASN A 463 -10.15 51.22 -48.51
N SER A 464 -9.71 50.01 -48.86
CA SER A 464 -8.41 49.80 -49.50
C SER A 464 -8.43 48.46 -50.26
N ASP A 465 -8.55 48.54 -51.58
CA ASP A 465 -8.23 47.46 -52.51
C ASP A 465 -6.75 47.08 -52.36
N ASP A 466 -6.44 45.91 -51.78
CA ASP A 466 -5.21 45.13 -52.07
C ASP A 466 -5.02 43.82 -51.24
N ARG A 467 -6.08 43.19 -50.71
CA ARG A 467 -5.95 41.91 -49.96
C ARG A 467 -6.92 40.77 -50.34
N ASN A 468 -7.47 40.77 -51.55
CA ASN A 468 -8.44 39.75 -52.00
C ASN A 468 -7.85 38.38 -52.41
N GLY A 469 -6.55 38.12 -52.18
CA GLY A 469 -5.92 36.83 -52.51
C GLY A 469 -5.86 35.81 -51.37
N LEU A 470 -5.81 36.26 -50.11
CA LEU A 470 -5.51 35.37 -48.96
C LEU A 470 -6.78 34.91 -48.23
N ASP A 471 -7.81 35.74 -48.10
CA ASP A 471 -9.03 35.38 -47.36
C ASP A 471 -9.91 34.33 -48.06
N LYS A 472 -9.83 34.20 -49.39
CA LYS A 472 -10.54 33.14 -50.11
C LYS A 472 -9.96 31.75 -49.84
N ASN A 473 -8.64 31.64 -49.70
CA ASN A 473 -7.98 30.38 -49.41
C ASN A 473 -8.24 29.96 -47.97
N PHE A 474 -8.16 30.88 -47.00
CA PHE A 474 -8.51 30.56 -45.61
C PHE A 474 -9.98 30.17 -45.43
N ALA A 475 -10.91 30.82 -46.12
CA ALA A 475 -12.32 30.43 -46.07
C ALA A 475 -12.57 29.06 -46.72
N GLN A 476 -11.85 28.72 -47.79
CA GLN A 476 -11.93 27.44 -48.48
C GLN A 476 -11.28 26.30 -47.67
N ASP A 477 -10.12 26.56 -47.06
CA ASP A 477 -9.42 25.61 -46.18
C ASP A 477 -10.23 25.38 -44.89
N LEU A 478 -10.83 26.43 -44.32
CA LEU A 478 -11.69 26.30 -43.14
C LEU A 478 -13.00 25.58 -43.47
N ALA A 479 -13.52 25.69 -44.70
CA ALA A 479 -14.64 24.90 -45.17
C ALA A 479 -14.26 23.44 -45.42
N ALA A 480 -13.05 23.17 -45.95
CA ALA A 480 -12.52 21.84 -46.15
C ALA A 480 -12.28 21.12 -44.82
N VAL A 481 -11.66 21.79 -43.84
CA VAL A 481 -11.45 21.26 -42.48
C VAL A 481 -12.77 21.02 -41.76
N LYS A 482 -13.77 21.91 -41.94
CA LYS A 482 -15.12 21.67 -41.40
C LYS A 482 -15.76 20.43 -42.03
N LYS A 483 -15.63 20.25 -43.35
CA LYS A 483 -16.13 19.08 -44.05
C LYS A 483 -15.42 17.80 -43.59
N GLU A 484 -14.10 17.81 -43.46
CA GLU A 484 -13.32 16.68 -42.94
C GLU A 484 -13.70 16.33 -41.51
N ARG A 485 -13.88 17.33 -40.63
CA ARG A 485 -14.36 17.10 -39.27
C ARG A 485 -15.77 16.51 -39.25
N ASP A 486 -16.67 17.00 -40.10
CA ASP A 486 -18.06 16.51 -40.16
C ASP A 486 -18.10 15.08 -40.75
N GLU A 487 -17.23 14.75 -41.71
CA GLU A 487 -17.04 13.41 -42.28
C GLU A 487 -16.43 12.44 -41.25
N LEU A 488 -15.41 12.86 -40.51
CA LEU A 488 -14.84 12.10 -39.40
C LEU A 488 -15.85 11.90 -38.26
N SER A 489 -16.67 12.91 -37.97
CA SER A 489 -17.75 12.79 -36.99
C SER A 489 -18.81 11.79 -37.44
N SER A 490 -19.13 11.75 -38.74
CA SER A 490 -20.04 10.75 -39.32
C SER A 490 -19.44 9.35 -39.25
N GLN A 491 -18.16 9.18 -39.60
CA GLN A 491 -17.46 7.89 -39.49
C GLN A 491 -17.37 7.41 -38.04
N LEU A 492 -17.14 8.32 -37.10
CA LEU A 492 -17.06 7.99 -35.67
C LEU A 492 -18.44 7.58 -35.12
N GLU A 493 -19.51 8.23 -35.57
CA GLU A 493 -20.89 7.84 -35.23
C GLU A 493 -21.27 6.49 -35.85
N GLU A 494 -20.79 6.19 -37.05
CA GLU A 494 -20.97 4.88 -37.68
C GLU A 494 -20.16 3.78 -36.98
N CYS A 495 -18.92 4.06 -36.56
CA CYS A 495 -18.15 3.14 -35.72
C CYS A 495 -18.82 2.89 -34.36
N LYS A 496 -19.42 3.91 -33.73
CA LYS A 496 -20.20 3.72 -32.50
C LYS A 496 -21.39 2.79 -32.73
N LYS A 497 -22.14 2.98 -33.82
CA LYS A 497 -23.25 2.08 -34.18
C LYS A 497 -22.78 0.65 -34.44
N GLN A 498 -21.61 0.46 -35.06
CA GLN A 498 -21.01 -0.87 -35.25
C GLN A 498 -20.60 -1.51 -33.92
N ILE A 499 -20.01 -0.73 -32.99
CA ILE A 499 -19.66 -1.22 -31.65
C ILE A 499 -20.92 -1.58 -30.86
N GLU A 500 -21.99 -0.79 -30.97
CA GLU A 500 -23.27 -1.07 -30.32
C GLU A 500 -23.94 -2.33 -30.90
N ALA A 501 -23.87 -2.52 -32.22
CA ALA A 501 -24.34 -3.74 -32.87
C ALA A 501 -23.55 -4.99 -32.45
N LEU A 502 -22.21 -4.90 -32.38
CA LEU A 502 -21.36 -5.98 -31.89
C LEU A 502 -21.59 -6.27 -30.40
N SER A 503 -21.81 -5.24 -29.58
CA SER A 503 -22.15 -5.39 -28.16
C SER A 503 -23.49 -6.11 -27.98
N ASN A 504 -24.48 -5.82 -28.83
CA ASN A 504 -25.77 -6.51 -28.80
C ASN A 504 -25.66 -7.97 -29.26
N GLN A 505 -24.87 -8.25 -30.31
CA GLN A 505 -24.57 -9.63 -30.73
C GLN A 505 -23.83 -10.42 -29.65
N LEU A 506 -22.90 -9.79 -28.93
CA LEU A 506 -22.19 -10.42 -27.83
C LEU A 506 -23.15 -10.75 -26.67
N LYS A 507 -24.10 -9.84 -26.39
CA LYS A 507 -25.12 -10.05 -25.35
C LYS A 507 -26.05 -11.22 -25.71
N GLU A 508 -26.50 -11.29 -26.96
CA GLU A 508 -27.33 -12.40 -27.47
C GLU A 508 -26.57 -13.73 -27.41
N ALA A 509 -25.29 -13.76 -27.83
CA ALA A 509 -24.45 -14.95 -27.70
C ALA A 509 -24.21 -15.37 -26.24
N CYS A 510 -24.09 -14.42 -25.31
CA CYS A 510 -23.99 -14.72 -23.88
C CYS A 510 -25.28 -15.32 -23.33
N GLU A 511 -26.45 -14.80 -23.72
CA GLU A 511 -27.76 -15.34 -23.36
C GLU A 511 -27.95 -16.76 -23.93
N GLU A 512 -27.51 -17.03 -25.17
CA GLU A 512 -27.50 -18.38 -25.75
C GLU A 512 -26.57 -19.35 -25.00
N ILE A 513 -25.37 -18.90 -24.61
CA ILE A 513 -24.44 -19.71 -23.82
C ILE A 513 -25.03 -20.03 -22.43
N GLU A 514 -25.78 -19.10 -21.84
CA GLU A 514 -26.45 -19.30 -20.56
C GLU A 514 -27.55 -20.36 -20.67
N ILE A 515 -28.35 -20.33 -21.74
CA ILE A 515 -29.35 -21.36 -22.04
C ILE A 515 -28.68 -22.71 -22.26
N VAL A 516 -27.63 -22.78 -23.10
CA VAL A 516 -26.87 -24.02 -23.36
C VAL A 516 -26.20 -24.55 -22.09
N SER A 517 -25.74 -23.66 -21.22
CA SER A 517 -25.16 -24.05 -19.92
C SER A 517 -26.21 -24.60 -18.97
N GLY A 518 -27.43 -24.03 -18.97
CA GLY A 518 -28.58 -24.56 -18.25
C GLY A 518 -28.99 -25.94 -18.78
N ASP A 519 -29.06 -26.12 -20.09
CA ASP A 519 -29.34 -27.41 -20.72
C ASP A 519 -28.26 -28.45 -20.42
N ARG A 520 -26.99 -28.04 -20.38
CA ARG A 520 -25.87 -28.91 -19.98
C ARG A 520 -26.02 -29.37 -18.53
N GLN A 521 -26.42 -28.48 -17.61
CA GLN A 521 -26.66 -28.82 -16.20
C GLN A 521 -27.86 -29.77 -16.06
N ASN A 522 -28.95 -29.51 -16.78
CA ASN A 522 -30.12 -30.39 -16.81
C ASN A 522 -29.77 -31.79 -17.35
N LEU A 523 -28.97 -31.87 -18.42
CA LEU A 523 -28.43 -33.13 -18.93
C LEU A 523 -27.53 -33.82 -17.90
N GLU A 524 -26.68 -33.07 -17.21
CA GLU A 524 -25.80 -33.62 -16.16
C GLU A 524 -26.60 -34.19 -14.99
N GLU A 525 -27.71 -33.55 -14.59
CA GLU A 525 -28.65 -34.06 -13.59
C GLU A 525 -29.37 -35.32 -14.09
N LEU A 526 -29.85 -35.34 -15.33
CA LEU A 526 -30.45 -36.54 -15.94
C LEU A 526 -29.44 -37.69 -16.02
N TYR A 527 -28.17 -37.43 -16.33
CA TYR A 527 -27.11 -38.44 -16.31
C TYR A 527 -26.83 -38.94 -14.89
N LYS A 528 -26.84 -38.07 -13.87
CA LYS A 528 -26.71 -38.47 -12.47
C LYS A 528 -27.90 -39.33 -12.03
N GLN A 529 -29.12 -38.95 -12.38
CA GLN A 529 -30.33 -39.73 -12.10
C GLN A 529 -30.29 -41.11 -12.78
N LEU A 530 -29.97 -41.17 -14.07
CA LEU A 530 -29.85 -42.43 -14.81
C LEU A 530 -28.75 -43.34 -14.22
N ASN A 531 -27.63 -42.76 -13.80
CA ASN A 531 -26.57 -43.52 -13.14
C ASN A 531 -26.98 -44.02 -11.75
N GLN A 532 -27.77 -43.24 -11.01
CA GLN A 532 -28.37 -43.68 -9.75
C GLN A 532 -29.37 -44.81 -9.99
N GLU A 533 -30.23 -44.72 -11.00
CA GLU A 533 -31.16 -45.79 -11.38
C GLU A 533 -30.42 -47.06 -11.84
N LEU A 534 -29.34 -46.92 -12.63
CA LEU A 534 -28.47 -48.05 -13.01
C LEU A 534 -27.79 -48.69 -11.80
N GLN A 535 -27.36 -47.89 -10.81
CA GLN A 535 -26.81 -48.42 -9.57
C GLN A 535 -27.88 -49.12 -8.72
N ILE A 536 -29.11 -48.60 -8.69
CA ILE A 536 -30.25 -49.23 -8.02
C ILE A 536 -30.60 -50.57 -8.72
N ALA A 537 -30.63 -50.59 -10.05
CA ALA A 537 -30.86 -51.79 -10.85
C ALA A 537 -29.72 -52.82 -10.73
N ARG A 538 -28.48 -52.38 -10.48
CA ARG A 538 -27.33 -53.27 -10.19
C ARG A 538 -27.33 -53.79 -8.75
N ARG A 539 -27.99 -53.11 -7.81
CA ARG A 539 -28.05 -53.48 -6.38
C ARG A 539 -29.27 -54.31 -6.00
N SER A 540 -30.25 -54.49 -6.89
CA SER A 540 -31.39 -55.39 -6.69
C SER A 540 -31.06 -56.80 -7.22
N PRO A 541 -30.95 -57.83 -6.36
CA PRO A 541 -30.83 -59.20 -6.81
C PRO A 541 -32.25 -59.74 -7.06
N SER A 542 -32.73 -59.66 -8.30
CA SER A 542 -33.88 -60.46 -8.73
C SER A 542 -33.57 -61.15 -10.06
N PRO A 543 -33.60 -62.50 -10.12
CA PRO A 543 -33.17 -63.26 -11.28
C PRO A 543 -34.39 -63.54 -12.16
N THR A 544 -34.87 -62.57 -12.92
CA THR A 544 -35.79 -62.88 -14.04
C THR A 544 -35.78 -61.76 -15.08
N LEU A 545 -35.67 -62.14 -16.36
CA LEU A 545 -35.75 -61.30 -17.57
C LEU A 545 -34.44 -60.69 -18.09
N HIS A 546 -33.47 -61.57 -18.39
CA HIS A 546 -32.45 -61.33 -19.43
C HIS A 546 -32.77 -62.21 -20.64
N GLN A 547 -33.47 -61.68 -21.66
CA GLN A 547 -33.67 -62.43 -22.91
C GLN A 547 -33.75 -61.64 -24.24
N PRO A 548 -33.97 -60.31 -24.33
CA PRO A 548 -33.97 -59.65 -25.65
C PRO A 548 -32.59 -59.10 -26.10
N CYS A 549 -31.72 -58.69 -25.18
CA CYS A 549 -30.54 -57.89 -25.54
C CYS A 549 -29.33 -58.71 -26.05
N ASN A 550 -29.16 -59.95 -25.57
CA ASN A 550 -28.05 -60.81 -25.99
C ASN A 550 -28.19 -61.35 -27.42
N LYS A 551 -29.40 -61.36 -28.00
CA LYS A 551 -29.60 -61.81 -29.39
C LYS A 551 -29.10 -60.79 -30.42
N LYS A 552 -29.37 -59.50 -30.19
CA LYS A 552 -28.91 -58.44 -31.10
C LYS A 552 -27.39 -58.27 -31.05
N LEU A 553 -26.77 -58.40 -29.87
CA LEU A 553 -25.32 -58.34 -29.76
C LEU A 553 -24.64 -59.54 -30.44
N ALA A 554 -25.22 -60.74 -30.30
CA ALA A 554 -24.74 -61.94 -31.00
C ALA A 554 -24.97 -61.86 -32.53
N GLU A 555 -26.07 -61.27 -32.99
CA GLU A 555 -26.32 -61.03 -34.42
C GLU A 555 -25.32 -60.02 -35.02
N VAL A 556 -25.03 -58.94 -34.31
CA VAL A 556 -24.04 -57.94 -34.76
C VAL A 556 -22.63 -58.55 -34.78
N GLN A 557 -22.28 -59.37 -33.80
CA GLN A 557 -21.00 -60.09 -33.79
C GLN A 557 -20.91 -61.15 -34.90
N ALA A 558 -22.02 -61.83 -35.23
CA ALA A 558 -22.08 -62.76 -36.35
C ALA A 558 -21.98 -62.04 -37.71
N GLN A 559 -22.62 -60.88 -37.85
CA GLN A 559 -22.52 -60.04 -39.05
C GLN A 559 -21.10 -59.50 -39.26
N LEU A 560 -20.44 -59.07 -38.18
CA LEU A 560 -19.03 -58.63 -38.23
C LEU A 560 -18.09 -59.78 -38.64
N SER A 561 -18.31 -60.97 -38.08
CA SER A 561 -17.54 -62.17 -38.44
C SER A 561 -17.74 -62.56 -39.92
N ASN A 562 -18.98 -62.48 -40.43
CA ASN A 562 -19.27 -62.74 -41.83
C ASN A 562 -18.63 -61.71 -42.77
N ALA A 563 -18.69 -60.42 -42.44
CA ALA A 563 -18.04 -59.37 -43.22
C ALA A 563 -16.51 -59.53 -43.26
N LEU A 564 -15.89 -59.93 -42.15
CA LEU A 564 -14.45 -60.21 -42.10
C LEU A 564 -14.06 -61.43 -42.95
N ASN A 565 -14.89 -62.47 -42.99
CA ASN A 565 -14.66 -63.63 -43.85
C ASN A 565 -14.87 -63.29 -45.33
N GLU A 566 -15.83 -62.43 -45.66
CA GLU A 566 -16.06 -61.94 -47.02
C GLU A 566 -14.88 -61.10 -47.52
N ILE A 567 -14.31 -60.23 -46.67
CA ILE A 567 -13.08 -59.48 -47.00
C ILE A 567 -11.88 -60.42 -47.20
N LYS A 568 -11.78 -61.51 -46.44
CA LYS A 568 -10.72 -62.52 -46.65
C LYS A 568 -10.90 -63.25 -47.99
N ASN A 569 -12.13 -63.59 -48.36
CA ASN A 569 -12.43 -64.24 -49.64
C ASN A 569 -12.14 -63.30 -50.81
N LEU A 570 -12.57 -62.03 -50.74
CA LEU A 570 -12.28 -61.03 -51.77
C LEU A 570 -10.77 -60.79 -51.94
N ASN A 571 -10.00 -60.83 -50.84
CA ASN A 571 -8.54 -60.75 -50.93
C ASN A 571 -7.91 -61.99 -51.56
N HIS A 572 -8.49 -63.17 -51.36
CA HIS A 572 -8.05 -64.39 -52.02
C HIS A 572 -8.35 -64.33 -53.52
N ASP A 573 -9.56 -63.90 -53.90
CA ASP A 573 -9.96 -63.72 -55.30
C ASP A 573 -9.10 -62.67 -56.00
N ARG A 574 -8.76 -61.57 -55.31
CA ARG A 574 -7.83 -60.56 -55.84
C ARG A 574 -6.46 -61.16 -56.15
N LYS A 575 -5.91 -61.98 -55.25
CA LYS A 575 -4.63 -62.68 -55.48
C LYS A 575 -4.72 -63.67 -56.64
N ASN A 576 -5.82 -64.40 -56.77
CA ASN A 576 -6.04 -65.32 -57.89
C ASN A 576 -6.13 -64.56 -59.22
N LEU A 577 -6.81 -63.41 -59.24
CA LEU A 577 -6.89 -62.55 -60.43
C LEU A 577 -5.52 -61.99 -60.82
N GLU A 578 -4.71 -61.60 -59.82
CA GLU A 578 -3.36 -61.10 -60.01
C GLU A 578 -2.41 -62.19 -60.58
N GLN A 579 -2.57 -63.44 -60.14
CA GLN A 579 -1.89 -64.58 -60.74
C GLN A 579 -2.35 -64.85 -62.18
N LEU A 580 -3.65 -64.79 -62.44
CA LEU A 580 -4.19 -64.96 -63.79
C LEU A 580 -3.67 -63.87 -64.75
N TYR A 581 -3.60 -62.63 -64.27
CA TYR A 581 -3.05 -61.51 -65.03
C TYR A 581 -1.56 -61.71 -65.34
N GLN A 582 -0.78 -62.17 -64.36
CA GLN A 582 0.64 -62.53 -64.60
C GLN A 582 0.79 -63.66 -65.62
N GLN A 583 -0.09 -64.66 -65.59
CA GLN A 583 -0.08 -65.76 -66.55
C GLN A 583 -0.41 -65.28 -67.96
N VAL A 584 -1.40 -64.40 -68.13
CA VAL A 584 -1.73 -63.78 -69.43
C VAL A 584 -0.58 -62.93 -69.95
N CYS A 585 0.09 -62.17 -69.08
CA CYS A 585 1.27 -61.41 -69.48
C CYS A 585 2.42 -62.32 -69.96
N GLN A 586 2.62 -63.47 -69.32
CA GLN A 586 3.61 -64.46 -69.76
C GLN A 586 3.22 -65.10 -71.11
N GLU A 587 1.95 -65.43 -71.32
CA GLU A 587 1.45 -65.98 -72.60
C GLU A 587 1.59 -64.96 -73.74
N LEU A 588 1.31 -63.68 -73.48
CA LEU A 588 1.53 -62.61 -74.45
C LEU A 588 3.01 -62.43 -74.80
N GLN A 589 3.91 -62.59 -73.81
CA GLN A 589 5.36 -62.55 -74.04
C GLN A 589 5.84 -63.73 -74.90
N VAL A 590 5.29 -64.93 -74.69
CA VAL A 590 5.56 -66.11 -75.52
C VAL A 590 5.04 -65.93 -76.96
N LEU A 591 3.83 -65.38 -77.13
CA LEU A 591 3.29 -65.07 -78.46
C LEU A 591 4.12 -63.99 -79.18
N GLN A 592 4.69 -63.04 -78.45
CA GLN A 592 5.60 -62.02 -78.99
C GLN A 592 6.95 -62.62 -79.41
N GLN A 593 7.42 -63.67 -78.73
CA GLN A 593 8.59 -64.46 -79.14
C GLN A 593 8.32 -65.30 -80.40
N ILE A 594 7.17 -65.97 -80.48
CA ILE A 594 6.76 -66.76 -81.66
C ILE A 594 6.60 -65.87 -82.90
N THR A 595 6.06 -64.65 -82.74
CA THR A 595 5.91 -63.69 -83.86
C THR A 595 7.22 -63.02 -84.28
N THR A 596 8.25 -63.00 -83.43
CA THR A 596 9.58 -62.49 -83.80
C THR A 596 10.46 -63.57 -84.45
N GLU A 597 10.26 -64.86 -84.13
CA GLU A 597 10.98 -65.97 -84.77
C GLU A 597 10.39 -66.40 -86.14
N HIS A 598 9.10 -66.15 -86.41
CA HIS A 598 8.48 -66.50 -87.71
C HIS A 598 8.63 -65.45 -88.84
N LYS A 599 9.45 -64.42 -88.66
CA LYS A 599 9.65 -63.36 -89.67
C LYS A 599 10.50 -63.72 -90.91
N PRO A 600 11.31 -64.81 -91.00
CA PRO A 600 11.94 -65.17 -92.27
C PRO A 600 11.12 -66.15 -93.15
N ALA A 601 9.99 -66.70 -92.68
CA ALA A 601 9.29 -67.76 -93.43
C ALA A 601 8.22 -67.25 -94.44
N ARG A 602 7.84 -65.97 -94.42
CA ARG A 602 6.86 -65.39 -95.36
C ARG A 602 7.47 -64.78 -96.64
N SER A 603 8.80 -64.75 -96.77
CA SER A 603 9.48 -64.25 -97.97
C SER A 603 9.67 -65.31 -99.08
N ASN A 604 9.47 -66.60 -98.80
CA ASN A 604 9.75 -67.69 -99.76
C ASN A 604 8.52 -68.27 -100.49
N VAL A 605 7.32 -67.70 -100.30
CA VAL A 605 6.09 -68.15 -100.99
C VAL A 605 5.69 -67.23 -102.14
N PHE A 606 6.29 -66.04 -102.26
CA PHE A 606 5.98 -65.08 -103.33
C PHE A 606 6.83 -65.26 -104.60
N ASP A 607 7.94 -66.01 -104.54
CA ASP A 607 8.85 -66.21 -105.70
C ASP A 607 8.61 -67.52 -106.49
N LEU A 608 7.75 -68.43 -106.02
CA LEU A 608 7.42 -69.67 -106.75
C LEU A 608 6.18 -69.56 -107.65
N ASN A 609 5.34 -68.53 -107.48
CA ASN A 609 4.10 -68.35 -108.26
C ASN A 609 4.24 -67.39 -109.47
N LYS A 610 5.46 -66.90 -109.72
CA LYS A 610 5.77 -66.06 -110.90
C LYS A 610 6.45 -66.85 -112.05
N GLN A 611 6.83 -68.11 -111.83
CA GLN A 611 7.49 -68.97 -112.82
C GLN A 611 6.54 -69.93 -113.58
N GLN A 612 5.28 -70.13 -113.15
CA GLN A 612 4.36 -71.11 -113.78
C GLN A 612 3.35 -70.51 -114.79
N SER A 613 3.25 -69.19 -114.95
CA SER A 613 2.32 -68.56 -115.91
C SER A 613 2.90 -68.22 -117.29
N ASN A 614 4.17 -68.52 -117.57
CA ASN A 614 4.83 -68.19 -118.85
C ASN A 614 5.08 -69.37 -119.81
N ASN A 615 4.60 -70.60 -119.51
CA ASN A 615 4.88 -71.79 -120.33
C ASN A 615 3.66 -72.41 -121.06
N ILE A 616 2.52 -71.72 -121.16
CA ILE A 616 1.35 -72.21 -121.93
C ILE A 616 0.91 -71.16 -122.95
N ARG A 617 1.76 -70.89 -123.94
CA ARG A 617 1.37 -70.11 -125.14
C ARG A 617 2.23 -70.37 -126.38
N GLN A 618 2.77 -71.57 -126.55
CA GLN A 618 3.42 -72.00 -127.80
C GLN A 618 3.24 -73.50 -128.05
N SER A 619 2.28 -73.89 -128.90
CA SER A 619 2.44 -74.96 -129.90
C SER A 619 1.15 -75.16 -130.71
N ASN A 620 1.16 -74.73 -131.96
CA ASN A 620 0.32 -75.25 -133.04
C ASN A 620 1.02 -74.94 -134.36
N LEU A 621 1.29 -75.98 -135.17
CA LEU A 621 1.19 -76.03 -136.64
C LEU A 621 2.11 -77.13 -137.23
N PHE A 622 1.53 -77.93 -138.15
CA PHE A 622 2.06 -78.54 -139.39
C PHE A 622 1.27 -79.85 -139.68
N ASP A 623 0.94 -80.29 -140.90
CA ASP A 623 0.51 -79.69 -142.18
C ASP A 623 0.04 -80.88 -143.08
N GLN A 624 -0.44 -80.56 -144.29
CA GLN A 624 -1.26 -81.36 -145.22
C GLN A 624 -0.55 -82.41 -146.12
N ASN A 625 -1.37 -83.20 -146.88
CA ASN A 625 -1.23 -83.68 -148.30
C ASN A 625 -1.61 -85.18 -148.46
N GLY A 626 -2.24 -85.70 -149.54
CA GLY A 626 -2.73 -85.20 -150.82
C GLY A 626 -3.27 -86.35 -151.73
N ASN A 627 -4.30 -86.03 -152.54
CA ASN A 627 -4.75 -86.55 -153.87
C ASN A 627 -4.54 -88.01 -154.36
N ASN A 628 -5.65 -88.68 -154.78
CA ASN A 628 -5.85 -89.27 -156.13
C ASN A 628 -7.32 -89.74 -156.37
N PRO A 629 -7.86 -89.72 -157.62
CA PRO A 629 -9.29 -89.79 -157.91
C PRO A 629 -9.85 -91.20 -158.22
N ILE A 630 -11.18 -91.29 -158.14
CA ILE A 630 -12.00 -92.49 -157.94
C ILE A 630 -12.66 -92.97 -159.25
N ASN A 631 -12.63 -94.30 -159.47
CA ASN A 631 -13.27 -95.02 -160.57
C ASN A 631 -14.72 -95.44 -160.19
N LEU A 632 -15.66 -95.31 -161.13
CA LEU A 632 -17.11 -95.12 -160.95
C LEU A 632 -17.90 -96.26 -160.26
N ASN A 633 -17.30 -97.45 -160.05
CA ASN A 633 -17.91 -98.50 -159.21
C ASN A 633 -17.83 -98.19 -157.71
N ILE A 634 -16.97 -97.24 -157.31
CA ILE A 634 -16.88 -96.74 -155.95
C ILE A 634 -18.04 -95.79 -155.65
N LEU A 635 -18.79 -95.24 -156.63
CA LEU A 635 -19.89 -94.30 -156.36
C LEU A 635 -21.05 -94.97 -155.60
N MET A 636 -21.29 -96.26 -155.82
CA MET A 636 -22.30 -97.03 -155.08
C MET A 636 -21.82 -97.34 -153.64
N THR A 637 -20.51 -97.58 -153.47
CA THR A 637 -19.86 -97.68 -152.16
C THR A 637 -19.82 -96.34 -151.44
N ILE A 638 -19.60 -95.22 -152.15
CA ILE A 638 -19.61 -93.84 -151.63
C ILE A 638 -20.99 -93.47 -151.14
N VAL A 639 -22.09 -93.90 -151.78
CA VAL A 639 -23.43 -93.59 -151.26
C VAL A 639 -23.72 -94.35 -149.96
N GLN A 640 -23.24 -95.60 -149.83
CA GLN A 640 -23.33 -96.35 -148.57
C GLN A 640 -22.34 -95.83 -147.51
N GLN A 641 -21.13 -95.45 -147.90
CA GLN A 641 -20.16 -94.76 -147.05
C GLN A 641 -20.69 -93.38 -146.64
N ALA A 642 -21.39 -92.66 -147.51
CA ALA A 642 -22.00 -91.36 -147.26
C ALA A 642 -23.16 -91.48 -146.26
N LYS A 643 -23.96 -92.55 -146.34
CA LYS A 643 -24.96 -92.86 -145.30
C LYS A 643 -24.29 -93.23 -143.97
N ALA A 644 -23.21 -94.01 -143.99
CA ALA A 644 -22.46 -94.34 -142.78
C ALA A 644 -21.69 -93.13 -142.19
N THR A 645 -21.22 -92.20 -143.02
CA THR A 645 -20.60 -90.95 -142.57
C THR A 645 -21.66 -89.96 -142.11
N LEU A 646 -22.85 -89.92 -142.71
CA LEU A 646 -23.96 -89.11 -142.21
C LEU A 646 -24.42 -89.61 -140.84
N LYS A 647 -24.51 -90.93 -140.64
CA LYS A 647 -24.82 -91.51 -139.33
C LYS A 647 -23.71 -91.22 -138.30
N ARG A 648 -22.44 -91.33 -138.70
CA ARG A 648 -21.30 -90.91 -137.86
C ARG A 648 -21.31 -89.41 -137.57
N MET A 649 -21.64 -88.56 -138.54
CA MET A 649 -21.76 -87.12 -138.34
C MET A 649 -22.94 -86.78 -137.43
N GLU A 650 -24.03 -87.54 -137.48
CA GLU A 650 -25.18 -87.37 -136.59
C GLU A 650 -24.82 -87.80 -135.15
N GLU A 651 -24.08 -88.89 -134.99
CA GLU A 651 -23.48 -89.31 -133.71
C GLU A 651 -22.47 -88.27 -133.19
N GLU A 652 -21.59 -87.74 -134.05
CA GLU A 652 -20.64 -86.67 -133.71
C GLU A 652 -21.37 -85.36 -133.39
N MET A 653 -22.43 -85.01 -134.11
CA MET A 653 -23.27 -83.85 -133.80
C MET A 653 -24.00 -84.02 -132.48
N ASN A 654 -24.45 -85.23 -132.15
CA ASN A 654 -25.03 -85.52 -130.85
C ASN A 654 -23.97 -85.44 -129.73
N ILE A 655 -22.75 -85.96 -129.95
CA ILE A 655 -21.63 -85.79 -129.01
C ILE A 655 -21.25 -84.32 -128.84
N VAL A 656 -21.24 -83.54 -129.92
CA VAL A 656 -20.97 -82.09 -129.88
C VAL A 656 -22.10 -81.38 -129.14
N ARG A 657 -23.36 -81.77 -129.36
CA ARG A 657 -24.52 -81.22 -128.64
C ARG A 657 -24.44 -81.55 -127.15
N ASP A 658 -24.08 -82.78 -126.79
CA ASP A 658 -23.91 -83.22 -125.41
C ASP A 658 -22.72 -82.51 -124.75
N ARG A 659 -21.60 -82.35 -125.46
CA ARG A 659 -20.45 -81.55 -125.00
C ARG A 659 -20.82 -80.08 -124.83
N PHE A 660 -21.61 -79.52 -125.74
CA PHE A 660 -22.08 -78.14 -125.65
C PHE A 660 -23.02 -77.96 -124.45
N GLN A 661 -23.95 -78.90 -124.23
CA GLN A 661 -24.80 -78.92 -123.05
C GLN A 661 -23.98 -79.09 -121.76
N GLN A 662 -22.94 -79.93 -121.78
CA GLN A 662 -22.03 -80.11 -120.64
C GLN A 662 -21.21 -78.85 -120.35
N VAL A 663 -20.70 -78.17 -121.37
CA VAL A 663 -20.02 -76.88 -121.23
C VAL A 663 -20.98 -75.81 -120.71
N ASN A 664 -22.21 -75.78 -121.24
CA ASN A 664 -23.22 -74.84 -120.79
C ASN A 664 -23.62 -75.09 -119.32
N ALA A 665 -23.76 -76.35 -118.91
CA ALA A 665 -23.98 -76.73 -117.52
C ALA A 665 -22.80 -76.29 -116.62
N ARG A 666 -21.56 -76.52 -117.05
CA ARG A 666 -20.36 -76.05 -116.33
C ARG A 666 -20.27 -74.53 -116.25
N MET A 667 -20.70 -73.79 -117.28
CA MET A 667 -20.77 -72.33 -117.20
C MET A 667 -21.84 -71.85 -116.22
N ILE A 668 -22.99 -72.51 -116.18
CA ILE A 668 -24.05 -72.20 -115.20
C ILE A 668 -23.55 -72.48 -113.77
N ASP A 669 -22.88 -73.61 -113.55
CA ASP A 669 -22.29 -73.93 -112.25
C ASP A 669 -21.11 -72.99 -111.92
N GLY A 670 -20.32 -72.58 -112.91
CA GLY A 670 -19.30 -71.55 -112.80
C GLY A 670 -19.88 -70.19 -112.39
N ALA A 671 -21.01 -69.78 -112.97
CA ALA A 671 -21.70 -68.55 -112.61
C ALA A 671 -22.26 -68.63 -111.17
N ARG A 672 -22.84 -69.77 -110.79
CA ARG A 672 -23.34 -69.99 -109.42
C ARG A 672 -22.24 -69.97 -108.37
N THR A 673 -21.09 -70.56 -108.68
CA THR A 673 -19.91 -70.53 -107.78
C THR A 673 -19.33 -69.13 -107.68
N LEU A 674 -19.29 -68.37 -108.78
CA LEU A 674 -18.89 -66.96 -108.75
C LEU A 674 -19.85 -66.12 -107.89
N ASP A 675 -21.16 -66.33 -108.01
CA ASP A 675 -22.17 -65.65 -107.18
C ASP A 675 -22.08 -66.04 -105.69
N ALA A 676 -21.67 -67.28 -105.39
CA ALA A 676 -21.41 -67.71 -104.02
C ALA A 676 -20.18 -67.02 -103.44
N VAL A 677 -19.07 -66.97 -104.20
CA VAL A 677 -17.85 -66.26 -103.81
C VAL A 677 -18.09 -64.76 -103.64
N ASN A 678 -18.87 -64.13 -104.53
CA ASN A 678 -19.23 -62.72 -104.39
C ASN A 678 -20.05 -62.46 -103.13
N ARG A 679 -20.98 -63.36 -102.77
CA ARG A 679 -21.73 -63.25 -101.51
C ARG A 679 -20.85 -63.41 -100.28
N GLU A 680 -19.88 -64.32 -100.31
CA GLU A 680 -18.90 -64.44 -99.22
C GLU A 680 -17.99 -63.21 -99.13
N LEU A 681 -17.57 -62.66 -100.27
CA LEU A 681 -16.75 -61.45 -100.31
C LEU A 681 -17.50 -60.24 -99.74
N GLU A 682 -18.79 -60.09 -100.01
CA GLU A 682 -19.62 -59.04 -99.39
C GLU A 682 -19.82 -59.26 -97.88
N LYS A 683 -19.97 -60.52 -97.43
CA LYS A 683 -20.00 -60.82 -95.98
C LYS A 683 -18.69 -60.45 -95.30
N LEU A 684 -17.55 -60.81 -95.89
CA LEU A 684 -16.23 -60.49 -95.35
C LEU A 684 -15.95 -58.98 -95.36
N LYS A 685 -16.45 -58.24 -96.35
CA LYS A 685 -16.40 -56.76 -96.33
C LYS A 685 -17.21 -56.20 -95.18
N LEU A 686 -18.42 -56.71 -94.95
CA LEU A 686 -19.26 -56.28 -93.84
C LEU A 686 -18.60 -56.57 -92.48
N GLU A 687 -18.02 -57.76 -92.30
CA GLU A 687 -17.28 -58.12 -91.09
C GLU A 687 -16.03 -57.23 -90.90
N ARG A 688 -15.28 -56.95 -91.97
CA ARG A 688 -14.15 -56.02 -91.91
C ARG A 688 -14.59 -54.62 -91.47
N ASP A 689 -15.71 -54.13 -92.00
CA ASP A 689 -16.22 -52.79 -91.67
C ASP A 689 -16.76 -52.74 -90.23
N GLN A 690 -17.36 -53.83 -89.74
CA GLN A 690 -17.75 -53.99 -88.33
C GLN A 690 -16.53 -53.99 -87.40
N LEU A 691 -15.50 -54.79 -87.71
CA LEU A 691 -14.26 -54.82 -86.93
C LEU A 691 -13.52 -53.49 -86.96
N ALA A 692 -13.57 -52.75 -88.08
CA ALA A 692 -13.02 -51.40 -88.16
C ALA A 692 -13.77 -50.42 -87.26
N ALA A 693 -15.10 -50.52 -87.19
CA ALA A 693 -15.91 -49.70 -86.28
C ALA A 693 -15.65 -50.05 -84.80
N GLU A 694 -15.52 -51.33 -84.47
CA GLU A 694 -15.15 -51.79 -83.12
C GLU A 694 -13.74 -51.32 -82.71
N LEU A 695 -12.79 -51.34 -83.65
CA LEU A 695 -11.44 -50.84 -83.42
C LEU A 695 -11.43 -49.33 -83.14
N GLU A 696 -12.24 -48.54 -83.86
CA GLU A 696 -12.38 -47.11 -83.59
C GLU A 696 -13.09 -46.83 -82.26
N ALA A 697 -14.11 -47.62 -81.90
CA ALA A 697 -14.74 -47.54 -80.59
C ALA A 697 -13.74 -47.87 -79.46
N SER A 698 -12.93 -48.91 -79.64
CA SER A 698 -11.86 -49.29 -78.70
C SER A 698 -10.79 -48.19 -78.56
N LYS A 699 -10.39 -47.55 -79.66
CA LYS A 699 -9.49 -46.38 -79.62
C LYS A 699 -10.10 -45.21 -78.86
N GLN A 700 -11.41 -44.97 -79.01
CA GLN A 700 -12.12 -43.92 -78.29
C GLN A 700 -12.18 -44.22 -76.78
N SER A 701 -12.45 -45.46 -76.38
CA SER A 701 -12.35 -45.89 -74.97
C SER A 701 -10.91 -45.79 -74.46
N GLY A 702 -9.91 -46.08 -75.28
CA GLY A 702 -8.50 -45.88 -74.94
C GLY A 702 -8.16 -44.41 -74.65
N LYS A 703 -8.72 -43.46 -75.42
CA LYS A 703 -8.56 -42.02 -75.16
C LYS A 703 -9.20 -41.62 -73.83
N GLN A 704 -10.42 -42.09 -73.54
CA GLN A 704 -11.08 -41.84 -72.26
C GLN A 704 -10.26 -42.40 -71.09
N LEU A 705 -9.66 -43.59 -71.25
CA LEU A 705 -8.80 -44.16 -70.23
C LEU A 705 -7.54 -43.31 -70.01
N THR A 706 -6.93 -42.76 -71.07
CA THR A 706 -5.78 -41.84 -70.94
C THR A 706 -6.15 -40.52 -70.26
N GLU A 707 -7.36 -40.00 -70.50
CA GLU A 707 -7.87 -38.81 -69.82
C GLU A 707 -8.08 -39.08 -68.32
N VAL A 708 -8.69 -40.23 -67.98
CA VAL A 708 -8.84 -40.67 -66.58
C VAL A 708 -7.48 -40.84 -65.90
N PHE A 709 -6.46 -41.36 -66.59
CA PHE A 709 -5.10 -41.44 -66.04
C PHE A 709 -4.48 -40.06 -65.81
N ALA A 710 -4.71 -39.10 -66.72
CA ALA A 710 -4.25 -37.73 -66.55
C ALA A 710 -4.93 -37.05 -65.35
N GLU A 711 -6.25 -37.22 -65.19
CA GLU A 711 -7.00 -36.71 -64.05
C GLU A 711 -6.55 -37.36 -62.74
N ARG A 712 -6.37 -38.68 -62.72
CA ARG A 712 -5.83 -39.40 -61.56
C ARG A 712 -4.46 -38.86 -61.15
N ASN A 713 -3.56 -38.63 -62.10
CA ASN A 713 -2.23 -38.09 -61.81
C ASN A 713 -2.30 -36.63 -61.30
N LYS A 714 -3.25 -35.84 -61.80
CA LYS A 714 -3.54 -34.51 -61.27
C LYS A 714 -4.00 -34.59 -59.81
N PHE A 715 -4.93 -35.49 -59.49
CA PHE A 715 -5.37 -35.71 -58.11
C PHE A 715 -4.25 -36.21 -57.19
N TYR A 716 -3.34 -37.07 -57.67
CA TYR A 716 -2.16 -37.46 -56.88
C TYR A 716 -1.25 -36.27 -56.57
N SER A 717 -1.05 -35.37 -57.53
CA SER A 717 -0.23 -34.18 -57.33
C SER A 717 -0.89 -33.20 -56.33
N GLU A 718 -2.21 -33.04 -56.43
CA GLU A 718 -2.99 -32.25 -55.47
C GLU A 718 -3.00 -32.87 -54.07
N LEU A 719 -3.17 -34.20 -53.97
CA LEU A 719 -3.12 -34.93 -52.70
C LEU A 719 -1.75 -34.78 -52.04
N GLN A 720 -0.66 -34.92 -52.80
CA GLN A 720 0.70 -34.73 -52.29
C GLN A 720 0.92 -33.28 -51.81
N SER A 721 0.39 -32.28 -52.54
CA SER A 721 0.44 -30.89 -52.08
C SER A 721 -0.33 -30.68 -50.78
N LYS A 722 -1.48 -31.36 -50.60
CA LYS A 722 -2.27 -31.28 -49.37
C LYS A 722 -1.62 -32.03 -48.22
N GLU A 723 -0.98 -33.16 -48.47
CA GLU A 723 -0.19 -33.90 -47.50
C GLU A 723 0.98 -33.06 -46.97
N ASN A 724 1.71 -32.38 -47.87
CA ASN A 724 2.76 -31.43 -47.47
C ASN A 724 2.20 -30.27 -46.64
N GLN A 725 1.01 -29.76 -46.97
CA GLN A 725 0.35 -28.72 -46.19
C GLN A 725 -0.04 -29.21 -44.79
N VAL A 726 -0.53 -30.45 -44.67
CA VAL A 726 -0.87 -31.06 -43.38
C VAL A 726 0.39 -31.30 -42.55
N GLN A 727 1.49 -31.78 -43.16
CA GLN A 727 2.78 -31.93 -42.47
C GLN A 727 3.29 -30.58 -41.93
N TYR A 728 3.25 -29.53 -42.74
CA TYR A 728 3.62 -28.18 -42.31
C TYR A 728 2.75 -27.67 -41.14
N LEU A 729 1.44 -27.85 -41.21
CA LEU A 729 0.54 -27.47 -40.12
C LEU A 729 0.79 -28.30 -38.86
N SER A 730 1.10 -29.60 -39.00
CA SER A 730 1.45 -30.47 -37.88
C SER A 730 2.74 -30.04 -37.19
N GLU A 731 3.77 -29.65 -37.96
CA GLU A 731 5.01 -29.08 -37.41
C GLU A 731 4.75 -27.75 -36.69
N LEU A 732 3.89 -26.90 -37.24
CA LEU A 732 3.53 -25.62 -36.62
C LEU A 732 2.77 -25.83 -35.29
N ILE A 733 1.85 -26.80 -35.24
CA ILE A 733 1.14 -27.18 -34.01
C ILE A 733 2.14 -27.69 -32.96
N ALA A 734 3.05 -28.59 -33.35
CA ALA A 734 4.07 -29.11 -32.44
C ALA A 734 4.97 -28.00 -31.87
N LYS A 735 5.36 -27.01 -32.68
CA LYS A 735 6.10 -25.82 -32.20
C LYS A 735 5.28 -24.99 -31.21
N LYS A 736 3.98 -24.78 -31.48
CA LYS A 736 3.10 -24.03 -30.58
C LYS A 736 2.84 -24.75 -29.26
N ASP A 737 2.76 -26.07 -29.28
CA ASP A 737 2.65 -26.86 -28.05
C ASP A 737 3.95 -26.81 -27.22
N GLN A 738 5.11 -26.83 -27.87
CA GLN A 738 6.40 -26.62 -27.20
C GLN A 738 6.52 -25.22 -26.58
N GLU A 739 6.10 -24.17 -27.29
CA GLU A 739 6.05 -22.79 -26.76
C GLU A 739 5.12 -22.71 -25.55
N LYS A 740 3.95 -23.35 -25.61
CA LYS A 740 2.99 -23.41 -24.50
C LYS A 740 3.58 -24.13 -23.29
N GLU A 741 4.29 -25.24 -23.48
CA GLU A 741 4.94 -25.97 -22.40
C GLU A 741 6.06 -25.14 -21.74
N ASN A 742 6.86 -24.46 -22.55
CA ASN A 742 7.89 -23.52 -22.06
C ASN A 742 7.25 -22.37 -21.26
N LEU A 743 6.14 -21.81 -21.73
CA LEU A 743 5.42 -20.75 -21.03
C LEU A 743 4.81 -21.25 -19.71
N MET A 744 4.23 -22.44 -19.68
CA MET A 744 3.73 -23.06 -18.45
C MET A 744 4.86 -23.33 -17.45
N SER A 745 6.02 -23.81 -17.91
CA SER A 745 7.20 -24.01 -17.07
C SER A 745 7.70 -22.69 -16.47
N SER A 746 7.72 -21.61 -17.28
CA SER A 746 8.06 -20.26 -16.79
C SER A 746 7.03 -19.74 -15.78
N TYR A 747 5.74 -19.94 -16.03
CA TYR A 747 4.67 -19.54 -15.11
C TYR A 747 4.76 -20.27 -13.78
N ASN A 748 5.01 -21.58 -13.80
CA ASN A 748 5.16 -22.37 -12.58
C ASN A 748 6.39 -21.95 -11.76
N LYS A 749 7.50 -21.58 -12.41
CA LYS A 749 8.67 -21.00 -11.73
C LYS A 749 8.33 -19.67 -11.06
N LEU A 750 7.63 -18.77 -11.76
CA LEU A 750 7.19 -17.49 -11.21
C LEU A 750 6.23 -17.68 -10.01
N LEU A 751 5.33 -18.67 -10.10
CA LEU A 751 4.42 -19.01 -9.01
C LEU A 751 5.18 -19.51 -7.77
N ALA A 752 6.19 -20.37 -7.96
CA ALA A 752 7.05 -20.85 -6.88
C ALA A 752 7.89 -19.72 -6.25
N GLU A 753 8.39 -18.78 -7.06
CA GLU A 753 9.08 -17.58 -6.57
C GLU A 753 8.15 -16.67 -5.74
N HIS A 754 6.92 -16.45 -6.19
CA HIS A 754 5.92 -15.71 -5.42
C HIS A 754 5.57 -16.39 -4.09
N GLN A 755 5.46 -17.72 -4.06
CA GLN A 755 5.26 -18.46 -2.82
C GLN A 755 6.44 -18.27 -1.85
N LYS A 756 7.68 -18.33 -2.36
CA LYS A 756 8.89 -18.09 -1.57
C LYS A 756 8.95 -16.65 -1.03
N GLN A 757 8.56 -15.66 -1.83
CA GLN A 757 8.47 -14.26 -1.38
C GLN A 757 7.42 -14.09 -0.27
N ASN A 758 6.27 -14.76 -0.38
CA ASN A 758 5.25 -14.74 0.67
C ASN A 758 5.73 -15.39 1.97
N GLU A 759 6.53 -16.46 1.92
CA GLU A 759 7.16 -17.03 3.11
C GLU A 759 8.18 -16.09 3.76
N ILE A 760 8.97 -15.38 2.95
CA ILE A 760 9.92 -14.36 3.45
C ILE A 760 9.16 -13.20 4.10
N LEU A 761 8.07 -12.73 3.47
CA LEU A 761 7.20 -11.69 4.04
C LEU A 761 6.59 -12.15 5.38
N LYS A 762 6.08 -13.38 5.47
CA LYS A 762 5.58 -13.94 6.74
C LYS A 762 6.66 -13.92 7.83
N LYS A 763 7.86 -14.44 7.55
CA LYS A 763 8.98 -14.39 8.50
C LYS A 763 9.35 -12.97 8.91
N SER A 764 9.38 -12.03 7.96
CA SER A 764 9.64 -10.62 8.23
C SER A 764 8.55 -9.99 9.11
N THR A 765 7.28 -10.33 8.91
CA THR A 765 6.19 -9.87 9.78
C THR A 765 6.28 -10.44 11.19
N GLU A 766 6.70 -11.70 11.34
CA GLU A 766 6.95 -12.32 12.65
C GLU A 766 8.11 -11.66 13.39
N GLU A 767 9.21 -11.35 12.70
CA GLU A 767 10.33 -10.59 13.26
C GLU A 767 9.93 -9.16 13.62
N SER A 768 9.14 -8.49 12.79
CA SER A 768 8.57 -7.17 13.08
C SER A 768 7.72 -7.19 14.35
N ASN A 769 6.90 -8.24 14.55
CA ASN A 769 6.11 -8.42 15.76
C ASN A 769 6.97 -8.67 17.00
N LYS A 770 8.08 -9.44 16.88
CA LYS A 770 9.06 -9.61 17.97
C LYS A 770 9.74 -8.28 18.33
N ILE A 771 10.10 -7.47 17.34
CA ILE A 771 10.68 -6.13 17.56
C ILE A 771 9.68 -5.22 18.27
N LYS A 772 8.40 -5.22 17.87
CA LYS A 772 7.34 -4.48 18.58
C LYS A 772 7.23 -4.90 20.03
N HIS A 773 7.21 -6.20 20.31
CA HIS A 773 7.15 -6.71 21.67
C HIS A 773 8.36 -6.29 22.52
N LEU A 774 9.57 -6.36 21.98
CA LEU A 774 10.78 -5.90 22.68
C LEU A 774 10.78 -4.38 22.90
N SER A 775 10.25 -3.61 21.94
CA SER A 775 10.11 -2.16 22.06
C SER A 775 9.11 -1.77 23.16
N GLU A 776 7.98 -2.48 23.28
CA GLU A 776 7.03 -2.31 24.38
C GLU A 776 7.65 -2.64 25.75
N GLN A 777 8.48 -3.68 25.83
CA GLN A 777 9.20 -4.00 27.07
C GLN A 777 10.21 -2.91 27.44
N LEU A 778 10.94 -2.35 26.48
CA LEU A 778 11.85 -1.23 26.71
C LEU A 778 11.10 0.02 27.18
N ALA A 779 9.97 0.36 26.55
CA ALA A 779 9.15 1.50 26.97
C ALA A 779 8.65 1.37 28.42
N LYS A 780 8.23 0.16 28.83
CA LYS A 780 7.88 -0.13 30.22
C LYS A 780 9.06 0.06 31.17
N LYS A 781 10.26 -0.37 30.78
CA LYS A 781 11.47 -0.20 31.59
C LYS A 781 11.89 1.27 31.71
N ASP A 782 11.73 2.06 30.66
CA ASP A 782 11.97 3.50 30.72
C ASP A 782 10.95 4.22 31.61
N GLN A 783 9.67 3.81 31.58
CA GLN A 783 8.65 4.32 32.50
C GLN A 783 8.95 3.96 33.96
N GLU A 784 9.35 2.71 34.24
CA GLU A 784 9.81 2.29 35.57
C GLU A 784 11.01 3.10 36.04
N ARG A 785 11.99 3.36 35.16
CA ARG A 785 13.16 4.19 35.46
C ARG A 785 12.75 5.63 35.78
N GLU A 786 11.86 6.23 35.01
CA GLU A 786 11.39 7.61 35.26
C GLU A 786 10.61 7.70 36.57
N ASN A 787 9.77 6.70 36.88
CA ASN A 787 9.08 6.61 38.17
C ASN A 787 10.07 6.52 39.34
N LEU A 788 11.14 5.72 39.20
CA LEU A 788 12.21 5.61 40.19
C LEU A 788 12.99 6.93 40.34
N MET A 789 13.28 7.61 39.24
CA MET A 789 13.94 8.92 39.25
C MET A 789 13.07 9.99 39.91
N ASN A 790 11.76 9.98 39.68
CA ASN A 790 10.83 10.89 40.35
C ASN A 790 10.72 10.60 41.85
N SER A 791 10.70 9.32 42.25
CA SER A 791 10.79 8.93 43.66
C SER A 791 12.11 9.40 44.29
N TYR A 792 13.23 9.26 43.59
CA TYR A 792 14.53 9.75 44.08
C TYR A 792 14.58 11.29 44.21
N ARG A 793 14.00 12.03 43.25
CA ARG A 793 13.86 13.48 43.34
C ARG A 793 13.01 13.91 44.54
N GLN A 794 11.90 13.21 44.81
CA GLN A 794 11.06 13.47 45.98
C GLN A 794 11.83 13.21 47.29
N LEU A 795 12.56 12.09 47.37
CA LEU A 795 13.38 11.76 48.54
C LEU A 795 14.48 12.79 48.78
N LEU A 796 15.13 13.28 47.71
CA LEU A 796 16.12 14.37 47.82
C LEU A 796 15.50 15.68 48.33
N ALA A 797 14.32 16.06 47.84
CA ALA A 797 13.62 17.25 48.30
C ALA A 797 13.20 17.13 49.77
N GLU A 798 12.75 15.95 50.20
CA GLU A 798 12.44 15.68 51.60
C GLU A 798 13.68 15.74 52.48
N ASN A 799 14.81 15.18 52.03
CA ASN A 799 16.07 15.24 52.77
C ASN A 799 16.57 16.69 52.91
N GLN A 800 16.50 17.50 51.85
CA GLN A 800 16.81 18.94 51.92
C GLN A 800 15.90 19.69 52.91
N LYS A 801 14.61 19.32 52.97
CA LYS A 801 13.67 19.88 53.94
C LYS A 801 14.04 19.49 55.38
N GLN A 802 14.42 18.23 55.61
CA GLN A 802 14.89 17.76 56.92
C GLN A 802 16.19 18.45 57.34
N GLU A 803 17.15 18.64 56.43
CA GLU A 803 18.38 19.40 56.69
C GLU A 803 18.07 20.86 57.06
N ALA A 804 17.12 21.50 56.37
CA ALA A 804 16.68 22.86 56.70
C ALA A 804 16.08 22.94 58.11
N ILE A 805 15.22 21.99 58.49
CA ILE A 805 14.62 21.90 59.83
C ILE A 805 15.69 21.67 60.91
N LEU A 806 16.66 20.78 60.65
CA LEU A 806 17.77 20.53 61.57
C LEU A 806 18.63 21.78 61.76
N LYS A 807 18.87 22.54 60.68
CA LYS A 807 19.62 23.80 60.75
C LYS A 807 18.89 24.85 61.58
N THR A 808 17.59 25.07 61.34
CA THR A 808 16.80 26.03 62.13
C THR A 808 16.72 25.62 63.60
N SER A 809 16.51 24.33 63.88
CA SER A 809 16.52 23.80 65.25
C SER A 809 17.89 23.97 65.93
N SER A 810 19.00 23.80 65.20
CA SER A 810 20.34 24.05 65.71
C SER A 810 20.57 25.54 66.04
N GLU A 811 20.10 26.45 65.18
CA GLU A 811 20.15 27.90 65.41
C GLU A 811 19.34 28.32 66.64
N GLU A 812 18.14 27.76 66.83
CA GLU A 812 17.31 27.96 68.01
C GLU A 812 17.97 27.40 69.28
N SER A 813 18.55 26.19 69.22
CA SER A 813 19.31 25.61 70.34
C SER A 813 20.50 26.49 70.74
N ASN A 814 21.23 27.05 69.76
CA ASN A 814 22.34 27.97 70.02
C ASN A 814 21.84 29.29 70.64
N LYS A 815 20.70 29.81 70.19
CA LYS A 815 20.07 30.99 70.77
C LYS A 815 19.67 30.76 72.23
N LEU A 816 19.05 29.62 72.54
CA LEU A 816 18.69 29.23 73.90
C LEU A 816 19.91 29.04 74.79
N LYS A 817 20.98 28.39 74.29
CA LYS A 817 22.26 28.29 75.03
C LYS A 817 22.86 29.65 75.35
N MET A 818 22.82 30.60 74.41
CA MET A 818 23.29 31.97 74.64
C MET A 818 22.41 32.68 75.68
N GLU A 819 21.09 32.51 75.62
CA GLU A 819 20.17 33.07 76.61
C GLU A 819 20.40 32.51 78.01
N ILE A 820 20.61 31.19 78.13
CA ILE A 820 21.00 30.54 79.40
C ILE A 820 22.30 31.13 79.93
N LEU A 821 23.33 31.26 79.09
CA LEU A 821 24.63 31.83 79.49
C LEU A 821 24.48 33.29 79.98
N ILE A 822 23.66 34.10 79.31
CA ILE A 822 23.35 35.48 79.74
C ILE A 822 22.62 35.48 81.09
N ARG A 823 21.63 34.59 81.28
CA ARG A 823 20.92 34.44 82.55
C ARG A 823 21.86 33.99 83.67
N ASP A 824 22.73 33.02 83.43
CA ASP A 824 23.72 32.55 84.40
C ASP A 824 24.69 33.67 84.80
N LYS A 825 25.16 34.47 83.84
CA LYS A 825 26.00 35.64 84.13
C LYS A 825 25.26 36.67 84.98
N ARG A 826 23.97 36.88 84.73
CA ARG A 826 23.13 37.77 85.55
C ARG A 826 22.91 37.22 86.96
N VAL A 827 22.68 35.91 87.10
CA VAL A 827 22.58 35.24 88.40
C VAL A 827 23.88 35.38 89.18
N GLN A 828 25.04 35.18 88.54
CA GLN A 828 26.35 35.39 89.18
C GLN A 828 26.56 36.85 89.61
N GLN A 829 26.15 37.83 88.81
CA GLN A 829 26.19 39.25 89.19
C GLN A 829 25.30 39.53 90.40
N LEU A 830 24.06 39.03 90.40
CA LEU A 830 23.13 39.20 91.52
C LEU A 830 23.65 38.51 92.78
N GLN A 831 24.22 37.32 92.66
CA GLN A 831 24.84 36.60 93.77
C GLN A 831 26.01 37.41 94.35
N LYS A 832 26.88 37.97 93.50
CA LYS A 832 27.96 38.84 93.96
C LYS A 832 27.44 40.05 94.72
N THR A 833 26.41 40.72 94.21
CA THR A 833 25.80 41.85 94.92
C THR A 833 25.14 41.44 96.24
N LEU A 834 24.58 40.22 96.31
CA LEU A 834 24.00 39.67 97.53
C LEU A 834 25.09 39.39 98.58
N ASP A 835 26.22 38.82 98.15
CA ASP A 835 27.37 38.56 99.02
C ASP A 835 27.97 39.88 99.53
N GLU A 836 28.13 40.89 98.67
CA GLU A 836 28.55 42.26 99.03
C GLU A 836 27.60 42.88 100.08
N CYS A 837 26.27 42.82 99.85
CA CYS A 837 25.27 43.31 100.83
C CYS A 837 25.32 42.53 102.15
N SER A 838 25.58 41.23 102.10
CA SER A 838 25.69 40.37 103.28
C SER A 838 26.93 40.74 104.12
N GLU A 839 28.06 40.99 103.47
CA GLU A 839 29.28 41.50 104.11
C GLU A 839 29.05 42.86 104.77
N GLU A 840 28.39 43.80 104.07
CA GLU A 840 28.00 45.11 104.66
C GLU A 840 27.11 44.95 105.89
N ILE A 841 26.10 44.06 105.84
CA ILE A 841 25.23 43.78 107.00
C ILE A 841 26.04 43.21 108.17
N GLN A 842 27.00 42.31 107.92
CA GLN A 842 27.86 41.77 108.97
C GLN A 842 28.78 42.83 109.57
N GLN A 843 29.30 43.74 108.74
CA GLN A 843 30.07 44.89 109.20
C GLN A 843 29.21 45.78 110.11
N TYR A 844 27.99 46.15 109.68
CA TYR A 844 27.09 46.96 110.50
C TYR A 844 26.69 46.27 111.81
N LYS A 845 26.51 44.93 111.82
CA LYS A 845 26.28 44.18 113.06
C LYS A 845 27.47 44.27 114.01
N THR A 846 28.69 44.18 113.48
CA THR A 846 29.92 44.28 114.27
C THR A 846 30.07 45.69 114.86
N ASP A 847 29.83 46.71 114.03
CA ASP A 847 29.86 48.11 114.46
C ASP A 847 28.78 48.39 115.51
N LEU A 848 27.55 47.92 115.31
CA LEU A 848 26.45 48.01 116.28
C LEU A 848 26.84 47.40 117.63
N ALA A 849 27.38 46.17 117.63
CA ALA A 849 27.84 45.52 118.86
C ALA A 849 28.97 46.30 119.55
N SER A 850 29.83 46.97 118.78
CA SER A 850 30.87 47.86 119.33
C SER A 850 30.27 49.09 120.00
N TYR A 851 29.26 49.72 119.38
CA TYR A 851 28.54 50.86 119.94
C TYR A 851 27.71 50.47 121.16
N GLU A 852 27.07 49.30 121.15
CA GLU A 852 26.36 48.76 122.32
C GLU A 852 27.31 48.59 123.50
N ARG A 853 28.51 48.01 123.29
CA ARG A 853 29.54 47.93 124.34
C ARG A 853 29.98 49.31 124.83
N GLN A 854 30.16 50.29 123.95
CA GLN A 854 30.48 51.66 124.36
C GLN A 854 29.35 52.29 125.19
N CYS A 855 28.10 52.13 124.76
CA CYS A 855 26.92 52.58 125.49
C CYS A 855 26.80 51.89 126.85
N GLU A 856 27.10 50.58 126.96
CA GLU A 856 27.15 49.88 128.24
C GLU A 856 28.26 50.41 129.15
N ILE A 857 29.46 50.67 128.61
CA ILE A 857 30.56 51.28 129.37
C ILE A 857 30.13 52.66 129.87
N LEU A 858 29.57 53.49 128.99
CA LEU A 858 29.01 54.81 129.34
C LEU A 858 27.93 54.69 130.40
N ALA A 859 26.98 53.76 130.26
CA ALA A 859 25.92 53.52 131.25
C ALA A 859 26.50 53.10 132.61
N ARG A 860 27.53 52.24 132.63
CA ARG A 860 28.23 51.87 133.87
C ARG A 860 28.97 53.07 134.47
N THR A 861 29.66 53.88 133.67
CA THR A 861 30.32 55.10 134.16
C THR A 861 29.33 56.12 134.69
N LEU A 862 28.19 56.32 134.01
CA LEU A 862 27.10 57.17 134.48
C LEU A 862 26.47 56.63 135.74
N GLN A 863 26.27 55.31 135.86
CA GLN A 863 25.77 54.69 137.09
C GLN A 863 26.77 54.82 138.25
N THR A 864 28.07 54.77 137.96
CA THR A 864 29.13 55.01 138.95
C THR A 864 29.12 56.48 139.38
N LEU A 865 29.04 57.41 138.42
CA LEU A 865 28.88 58.83 138.68
C LEU A 865 27.58 59.16 139.42
N ASP A 866 26.46 58.52 139.10
CA ASP A 866 25.18 58.65 139.80
C ASP A 866 25.27 58.09 141.23
N SER A 867 26.03 57.00 141.45
CA SER A 867 26.31 56.46 142.78
C SER A 867 27.23 57.37 143.58
N ASP A 868 28.25 57.95 142.96
CA ASP A 868 29.16 58.94 143.56
C ASP A 868 28.41 60.24 143.85
N TYR A 869 27.52 60.66 142.95
CA TYR A 869 26.63 61.80 143.10
C TYR A 869 25.60 61.56 144.21
N ALA A 870 24.98 60.38 144.27
CA ALA A 870 24.06 59.96 145.33
C ALA A 870 24.74 59.87 146.72
N ASN A 871 26.04 59.53 146.77
CA ASN A 871 26.85 59.61 147.98
C ASN A 871 27.18 61.06 148.38
N SER A 872 27.18 62.00 147.43
CA SER A 872 27.54 63.40 147.66
C SER A 872 26.37 64.35 147.95
N GLU A 873 25.10 63.98 147.71
CA GLU A 873 24.00 64.94 147.86
C GLU A 873 22.65 64.34 148.33
N LYS A 874 22.36 64.50 149.63
CA LYS A 874 20.99 64.58 150.16
C LYS A 874 20.43 65.99 149.85
N LYS A 875 19.73 66.18 148.72
CA LYS A 875 18.54 67.07 148.55
C LYS A 875 18.05 67.18 147.10
N ARG A 876 16.72 66.96 146.95
CA ARG A 876 15.77 67.28 145.86
C ARG A 876 15.64 66.29 144.68
N PRO A 877 14.39 65.87 144.35
CA PRO A 877 14.06 65.19 143.10
C PRO A 877 13.72 66.22 142.02
N LEU A 878 13.94 65.90 140.74
CA LEU A 878 13.07 66.18 139.57
C LEU A 878 13.86 66.10 138.25
N SER A 879 13.20 65.60 137.20
CA SER A 879 13.59 65.63 135.78
C SER A 879 14.28 64.40 135.17
N TYR A 880 13.72 63.20 135.35
CA TYR A 880 14.06 62.01 134.52
C TYR A 880 12.85 61.33 133.84
N THR A 881 11.64 61.88 133.98
CA THR A 881 10.40 61.26 133.48
C THR A 881 9.98 61.71 132.08
N ALA A 882 10.38 62.91 131.61
CA ALA A 882 9.99 63.41 130.28
C ALA A 882 10.79 62.80 129.12
N LEU A 883 12.09 62.57 129.29
CA LEU A 883 12.94 61.97 128.25
C LEU A 883 12.62 60.47 128.06
N ASN A 884 12.32 59.76 129.15
CA ASN A 884 12.01 58.33 129.13
C ASN A 884 10.67 58.02 128.42
N LEU A 885 9.70 58.94 128.48
CA LEU A 885 8.43 58.80 127.76
C LEU A 885 8.61 59.02 126.24
N HIS A 886 9.43 60.00 125.84
CA HIS A 886 9.68 60.25 124.42
C HIS A 886 10.48 59.11 123.76
N THR A 887 11.51 58.58 124.42
CA THR A 887 12.29 57.45 123.89
C THR A 887 11.44 56.18 123.78
N LYS A 888 10.56 55.91 124.75
CA LYS A 888 9.62 54.78 124.69
C LYS A 888 8.60 54.94 123.57
N ASN A 889 8.05 56.14 123.37
CA ASN A 889 7.10 56.39 122.29
C ASN A 889 7.76 56.29 120.91
N THR A 890 8.99 56.80 120.73
CA THR A 890 9.73 56.67 119.47
C THR A 890 10.10 55.21 119.17
N ALA A 891 10.53 54.44 120.19
CA ALA A 891 10.79 53.01 120.04
C ALA A 891 9.53 52.21 119.68
N ALA A 892 8.39 52.52 120.32
CA ALA A 892 7.10 51.89 120.03
C ALA A 892 6.61 52.19 118.61
N LEU A 893 6.77 53.43 118.13
CA LEU A 893 6.43 53.82 116.76
C LEU A 893 7.31 53.09 115.73
N ASN A 894 8.63 53.03 115.96
CA ASN A 894 9.55 52.31 115.07
C ASN A 894 9.24 50.80 115.01
N TYR A 895 8.84 50.20 116.14
CA TYR A 895 8.41 48.80 116.18
C TYR A 895 7.09 48.59 115.40
N GLN A 896 6.12 49.51 115.51
CA GLN A 896 4.89 49.46 114.72
C GLN A 896 5.15 49.61 113.22
N ILE A 897 6.04 50.52 112.80
CA ILE A 897 6.42 50.69 111.39
C ILE A 897 7.12 49.43 110.87
N PHE A 898 8.06 48.87 111.64
CA PHE A 898 8.77 47.64 111.27
C PHE A 898 7.81 46.44 111.10
N THR A 899 6.93 46.22 112.08
CA THR A 899 5.94 45.13 112.03
C THR A 899 4.93 45.32 110.90
N GLY A 900 4.49 46.56 110.64
CA GLY A 900 3.67 46.91 109.49
C GLY A 900 4.34 46.57 108.15
N ASN A 901 5.59 47.00 107.97
CA ASN A 901 6.37 46.71 106.76
C ASN A 901 6.67 45.21 106.58
N PHE A 902 6.96 44.50 107.67
CA PHE A 902 7.16 43.05 107.65
C PHE A 902 5.89 42.32 107.19
N ASN A 903 4.74 42.69 107.74
CA ASN A 903 3.46 42.10 107.35
C ASN A 903 3.10 42.41 105.88
N GLN A 904 3.40 43.61 105.40
CA GLN A 904 3.22 43.95 103.98
C GLN A 904 4.15 43.13 103.07
N ARG A 905 5.43 42.98 103.41
CA ARG A 905 6.37 42.13 102.64
C ARG A 905 5.90 40.69 102.59
N LYS A 906 5.49 40.12 103.72
CA LYS A 906 4.96 38.75 103.79
C LYS A 906 3.70 38.58 102.94
N LYS A 907 2.85 39.62 102.87
CA LYS A 907 1.67 39.61 101.99
C LYS A 907 2.05 39.67 100.52
N ILE A 908 3.08 40.42 100.14
CA ILE A 908 3.61 40.46 98.77
C ILE A 908 4.22 39.12 98.39
N GLU A 909 5.05 38.52 99.25
CA GLU A 909 5.66 37.20 99.04
C GLU A 909 4.60 36.10 98.85
N ASN A 910 3.51 36.13 99.62
CA ASN A 910 2.37 35.22 99.44
C ASN A 910 1.64 35.44 98.10
N LEU A 911 1.58 36.67 97.60
CA LEU A 911 0.99 36.97 96.28
C LEU A 911 1.92 36.53 95.14
N GLU A 912 3.24 36.73 95.27
CA GLU A 912 4.25 36.29 94.31
C GLU A 912 4.29 34.76 94.20
N THR A 913 4.29 34.04 95.33
CA THR A 913 4.21 32.58 95.34
C THR A 913 2.90 32.06 94.73
N SER A 914 1.76 32.70 95.01
CA SER A 914 0.49 32.33 94.40
C SER A 914 0.42 32.62 92.89
N THR A 915 1.13 33.65 92.40
CA THR A 915 1.16 33.98 90.97
C THR A 915 2.11 33.06 90.20
N HIS A 916 3.28 32.73 90.75
CA HIS A 916 4.16 31.72 90.17
C HIS A 916 3.49 30.34 90.10
N LYS A 917 2.71 29.95 91.12
CA LYS A 917 1.95 28.70 91.07
C LYS A 917 0.94 28.67 89.92
N ARG A 918 0.20 29.76 89.68
CA ARG A 918 -0.73 29.87 88.55
C ARG A 918 -0.01 29.90 87.18
N GLN A 919 1.17 30.50 87.11
CA GLN A 919 1.97 30.52 85.87
C GLN A 919 2.51 29.13 85.52
N ASN A 920 2.93 28.34 86.51
CA ASN A 920 3.35 26.96 86.26
C ASN A 920 2.16 26.07 85.88
N GLU A 921 1.01 26.22 86.55
CA GLU A 921 -0.21 25.48 86.20
C GLU A 921 -0.70 25.80 84.76
N THR A 922 -0.47 27.02 84.26
CA THR A 922 -0.82 27.39 82.87
C THR A 922 0.19 26.92 81.83
N ALA A 923 1.45 26.67 82.20
CA ALA A 923 2.44 26.06 81.31
C ALA A 923 2.18 24.56 81.11
N ASP A 924 1.78 23.84 82.16
CA ASP A 924 1.45 22.41 82.08
C ASP A 924 0.23 22.14 81.16
N PHE A 925 -0.76 23.05 81.11
CA PHE A 925 -1.88 22.94 80.16
C PHE A 925 -1.47 23.12 78.70
N SER A 926 -0.38 23.82 78.40
CA SER A 926 0.06 24.06 77.01
C SER A 926 0.85 22.89 76.41
N ASP A 927 1.47 22.03 77.23
CA ASP A 927 2.14 20.82 76.77
C ASP A 927 1.14 19.68 76.48
N GLU A 928 0.00 19.62 77.18
CA GLU A 928 -1.07 18.64 76.89
C GLU A 928 -1.81 18.95 75.57
N ASP A 929 -1.98 20.23 75.21
CA ASP A 929 -2.59 20.63 73.94
C ASP A 929 -1.69 20.28 72.72
N PHE A 930 -0.37 20.25 72.90
CA PHE A 930 0.59 19.90 71.83
C PHE A 930 0.65 18.37 71.57
N GLU A 931 0.40 17.54 72.59
CA GLU A 931 0.24 16.08 72.42
C GLU A 931 -1.10 15.69 71.78
N PHE A 932 -2.14 16.52 71.95
CA PHE A 932 -3.45 16.29 71.33
C PHE A 932 -3.43 16.56 69.82
N GLU A 933 -2.66 17.56 69.36
CA GLU A 933 -2.61 17.95 67.94
C GLU A 933 -1.76 16.99 67.07
N ASN A 934 -0.75 16.33 67.64
CA ASN A 934 0.04 15.31 66.94
C ASN A 934 -0.67 13.95 66.81
N ASN A 935 -1.61 13.62 67.70
CA ASN A 935 -2.38 12.38 67.63
C ASN A 935 -3.52 12.42 66.58
N LEU A 936 -3.94 13.61 66.14
CA LEU A 936 -4.98 13.79 65.11
C LEU A 936 -4.48 13.59 63.66
N LYS A 937 -3.16 13.68 63.41
CA LYS A 937 -2.60 13.50 62.06
C LYS A 937 -2.31 12.05 61.65
N ASN A 938 -2.37 11.09 62.59
CA ASN A 938 -2.01 9.69 62.33
C ASN A 938 -3.19 8.68 62.27
N LYS A 939 -4.44 9.15 62.19
CA LYS A 939 -5.61 8.28 61.99
C LYS A 939 -6.44 8.67 60.76
N GLY A 940 -5.87 8.42 59.58
CA GLY A 940 -6.62 8.38 58.32
C GLY A 940 -7.10 6.96 58.01
N LYS A 941 -8.22 6.52 58.60
CA LYS A 941 -9.03 5.39 58.11
C LYS A 941 -10.51 5.63 58.48
N THR A 942 -11.31 5.86 57.43
CA THR A 942 -12.73 5.47 57.23
C THR A 942 -13.59 5.19 58.47
N VAL A 943 -14.70 5.93 58.64
CA VAL A 943 -16.08 5.44 58.85
C VAL A 943 -17.05 6.61 59.16
N GLU A 944 -18.11 6.68 58.35
CA GLU A 944 -19.51 7.13 58.57
C GLU A 944 -19.85 8.42 59.33
N GLN A 945 -20.54 9.33 58.63
CA GLN A 945 -21.37 10.41 59.19
C GLN A 945 -22.80 9.91 59.47
N PRO A 946 -23.45 10.33 60.57
CA PRO A 946 -24.90 10.38 60.66
C PRO A 946 -25.44 11.81 60.55
N ASN A 947 -26.57 11.90 59.87
CA ASN A 947 -27.42 13.07 59.66
C ASN A 947 -27.78 13.83 60.95
N LEU A 948 -27.64 15.16 60.93
CA LEU A 948 -28.43 16.06 61.77
C LEU A 948 -28.92 17.28 60.95
N THR A 949 -30.21 17.53 61.13
CA THR A 949 -31.09 18.54 60.53
C THR A 949 -30.73 19.99 60.92
N PRO A 950 -31.10 21.00 60.10
CA PRO A 950 -30.87 22.40 60.43
C PRO A 950 -32.02 23.02 61.24
N PRO A 951 -31.77 23.95 62.19
CA PRO A 951 -32.83 24.72 62.84
C PRO A 951 -33.08 26.07 62.15
N SER A 952 -34.32 26.51 62.32
CA SER A 952 -34.97 27.74 61.87
C SER A 952 -34.38 29.05 62.46
N PRO A 953 -34.60 30.22 61.81
CA PRO A 953 -34.24 31.52 62.38
C PRO A 953 -35.46 32.40 62.70
N SER A 954 -35.48 33.03 63.88
CA SER A 954 -36.14 34.33 64.23
C SER A 954 -35.73 34.73 65.67
N PRO A 955 -35.94 35.96 66.20
CA PRO A 955 -36.39 37.23 65.60
C PRO A 955 -35.61 38.52 66.01
N THR A 956 -35.70 39.55 65.14
CA THR A 956 -36.09 40.97 65.38
C THR A 956 -35.50 41.81 66.53
N ILE A 957 -34.80 42.92 66.20
CA ILE A 957 -34.87 44.28 66.83
C ILE A 957 -34.54 45.38 65.77
N PRO A 958 -35.10 46.61 65.83
CA PRO A 958 -35.47 47.40 64.63
C PRO A 958 -34.94 48.87 64.54
N ILE A 959 -35.34 49.54 63.43
CA ILE A 959 -35.57 51.00 63.18
C ILE A 959 -34.38 51.92 62.80
N LEU A 960 -34.45 52.50 61.58
CA LEU A 960 -34.49 53.96 61.24
C LEU A 960 -34.26 54.12 59.71
N SER A 961 -35.33 54.26 58.91
CA SER A 961 -35.95 55.52 58.44
C SER A 961 -35.21 56.22 57.29
N GLY A 962 -35.86 56.37 56.13
CA GLY A 962 -35.36 57.26 55.06
C GLY A 962 -35.96 57.06 53.66
N ASN A 963 -37.22 57.47 53.50
CA ASN A 963 -38.02 57.73 52.29
C ASN A 963 -37.32 57.84 50.90
N GLY A 964 -38.02 57.33 49.88
CA GLY A 964 -38.14 58.03 48.59
C GLY A 964 -38.28 57.20 47.30
N ASN A 965 -39.48 56.64 47.06
CA ASN A 965 -40.19 56.36 45.78
C ASN A 965 -39.40 56.51 44.45
N HIS A 966 -39.42 55.59 43.47
CA HIS A 966 -40.57 54.95 42.83
C HIS A 966 -40.16 53.74 41.93
N LYS A 967 -40.93 52.65 42.09
CA LYS A 967 -41.55 51.76 41.07
C LYS A 967 -40.74 50.94 40.04
N GLU A 968 -40.84 49.62 40.28
CA GLU A 968 -41.37 48.54 39.41
C GLU A 968 -40.38 47.55 38.74
N ASN A 969 -40.40 46.34 39.31
CA ASN A 969 -40.42 44.99 38.70
C ASN A 969 -39.12 44.25 38.27
N TYR A 970 -38.42 43.72 39.28
CA TYR A 970 -38.18 42.30 39.64
C TYR A 970 -37.96 41.14 38.61
N LEU A 971 -36.91 40.34 38.95
CA LEU A 971 -36.64 38.87 38.82
C LEU A 971 -36.36 38.29 37.40
N PHE A 972 -35.31 37.47 37.13
CA PHE A 972 -34.19 36.91 37.92
C PHE A 972 -33.16 36.13 37.03
N GLY A 973 -31.89 36.08 37.49
CA GLY A 973 -30.89 35.02 37.24
C GLY A 973 -29.87 35.24 36.09
N ASP A 974 -28.54 35.15 36.23
CA ASP A 974 -27.67 34.93 37.39
C ASP A 974 -26.21 35.36 37.08
N PHE A 975 -25.45 35.57 38.15
CA PHE A 975 -24.12 36.17 38.29
C PHE A 975 -22.93 35.23 37.95
N PHE A 976 -21.82 35.81 37.47
CA PHE A 976 -20.48 35.57 38.04
C PHE A 976 -19.62 36.84 37.94
N LEU A 977 -19.17 37.34 39.10
CA LEU A 977 -18.16 38.38 39.27
C LEU A 977 -16.79 37.71 39.45
N ASN A 978 -15.75 38.24 38.80
CA ASN A 978 -14.46 38.35 39.46
C ASN A 978 -13.77 39.67 39.10
N LYS A 979 -13.48 40.46 40.13
CA LYS A 979 -12.73 41.72 40.10
C LYS A 979 -11.24 41.38 40.19
N ASN A 980 -10.41 42.04 39.40
CA ASN A 980 -9.05 42.38 39.83
C ASN A 980 -8.74 43.84 39.51
N PHE A 981 -8.09 44.46 40.49
CA PHE A 981 -7.82 45.87 40.68
C PHE A 981 -6.64 46.38 39.83
N ALA A 982 -6.62 47.70 39.69
CA ALA A 982 -5.65 48.52 38.99
C ALA A 982 -4.32 48.73 39.75
N ASP A 983 -3.28 49.01 38.95
CA ASP A 983 -2.16 49.95 39.11
C ASP A 983 -1.34 50.02 40.41
N ARG A 984 -0.01 49.85 40.25
CA ARG A 984 0.98 50.88 40.59
C ARG A 984 2.38 50.59 40.02
N ASN A 985 2.90 51.59 39.31
CA ASN A 985 4.27 51.75 38.82
C ASN A 985 5.31 51.78 39.95
N PHE A 986 6.48 51.17 39.74
CA PHE A 986 7.75 51.68 40.29
C PHE A 986 8.95 51.24 39.43
N THR A 987 9.64 52.23 38.87
CA THR A 987 10.93 52.15 38.18
C THR A 987 12.06 52.60 39.11
N ALA A 988 13.15 51.83 39.19
CA ALA A 988 14.46 52.22 39.70
C ALA A 988 15.48 51.37 38.91
N THR A 989 16.29 51.85 37.96
CA THR A 989 17.47 52.75 38.03
C THR A 989 18.43 52.51 39.20
N THR A 990 19.47 51.72 38.95
CA THR A 990 20.75 51.80 39.67
C THR A 990 21.92 51.50 38.73
N SER A 991 22.71 52.53 38.48
CA SER A 991 24.02 52.54 37.85
C SER A 991 25.06 52.90 38.92
N PHE A 992 26.08 52.06 39.13
CA PHE A 992 27.35 52.41 39.82
C PHE A 992 28.42 51.46 39.23
N ALA A 993 29.29 51.94 38.36
CA ALA A 993 30.53 52.68 38.61
C ALA A 993 31.71 51.77 39.02
N TYR A 994 32.73 51.82 38.17
CA TYR A 994 34.06 51.25 38.28
C TYR A 994 34.77 51.64 39.59
N GLU A 995 35.50 50.70 40.20
CA GLU A 995 36.76 51.01 40.86
C GLU A 995 37.69 49.77 40.91
N ARG A 996 38.93 49.97 40.46
CA ARG A 996 40.07 49.04 40.58
C ARG A 996 40.55 48.98 42.04
N PRO A 997 41.34 47.96 42.40
CA PRO A 997 42.72 48.30 42.74
C PRO A 997 43.78 47.33 42.20
N SER A 998 44.97 47.90 42.03
CA SER A 998 46.22 47.34 41.56
C SER A 998 47.13 46.91 42.71
N ASP A 999 47.88 45.83 42.46
CA ASP A 999 49.31 45.59 42.77
C ASP A 999 49.88 45.55 44.21
N LYS A 1000 50.55 44.41 44.46
CA LYS A 1000 51.92 44.21 45.02
C LYS A 1000 52.13 43.90 46.53
N ASN A 1001 52.58 42.65 46.72
CA ASN A 1001 53.88 42.23 47.29
C ASN A 1001 54.05 41.74 48.76
N ILE A 1002 54.77 40.60 48.84
CA ILE A 1002 55.63 40.05 49.91
C ILE A 1002 55.02 39.00 50.87
N GLY A 1003 55.57 37.77 50.84
CA GLY A 1003 55.33 36.64 51.78
C GLY A 1003 56.12 36.76 53.10
N PRO A 1004 56.54 35.67 53.81
CA PRO A 1004 56.33 34.23 53.57
C PRO A 1004 55.94 33.38 54.83
N LYS A 1005 55.73 32.06 54.60
CA LYS A 1005 55.83 30.90 55.53
C LYS A 1005 54.96 30.83 56.80
N GLN A 1006 54.13 29.77 56.90
CA GLN A 1006 54.25 28.74 57.94
C GLN A 1006 53.40 27.48 57.62
N GLN A 1007 54.01 26.32 57.86
CA GLN A 1007 53.44 24.98 57.81
C GLN A 1007 52.37 24.80 58.90
N ILE A 1008 51.34 23.98 58.66
CA ILE A 1008 50.84 22.95 59.60
C ILE A 1008 50.12 21.87 58.79
N SER A 1009 50.44 20.64 59.18
CA SER A 1009 50.07 19.34 58.64
C SER A 1009 48.62 18.95 58.98
N LEU A 1010 47.89 18.30 58.07
CA LEU A 1010 46.75 17.45 58.45
C LEU A 1010 46.60 16.27 57.47
N LYS A 1011 46.63 15.09 58.09
CA LYS A 1011 46.66 13.73 57.55
C LYS A 1011 45.41 13.40 56.73
N LYS A 1012 45.57 12.76 55.58
CA LYS A 1012 44.50 11.97 54.93
C LYS A 1012 44.73 10.50 55.22
N GLN A 1013 43.82 9.90 55.97
CA GLN A 1013 43.75 8.46 56.20
C GLN A 1013 43.11 7.78 54.99
N THR A 1014 43.84 6.79 54.50
CA THR A 1014 43.43 5.71 53.60
C THR A 1014 42.42 4.79 54.28
N ASN A 1015 41.36 4.40 53.59
CA ASN A 1015 40.68 3.13 53.83
C ASN A 1015 40.37 2.46 52.49
N GLN A 1016 41.09 1.37 52.26
CA GLN A 1016 40.86 0.36 51.22
C GLN A 1016 39.76 -0.58 51.70
N TYR A 1017 38.84 -0.98 50.82
CA TYR A 1017 38.30 -2.35 50.77
C TYR A 1017 37.95 -2.72 49.32
N PRO A 1018 38.13 -4.00 48.93
CA PRO A 1018 38.12 -4.42 47.53
C PRO A 1018 36.78 -5.04 47.13
N PHE A 1019 36.29 -4.74 45.92
CA PHE A 1019 35.26 -5.55 45.25
C PHE A 1019 35.87 -6.20 44.02
N THR A 1020 36.00 -7.52 44.09
CA THR A 1020 36.33 -8.44 43.01
C THR A 1020 35.10 -8.66 42.13
N LEU A 1021 35.17 -8.26 40.86
CA LEU A 1021 34.22 -8.67 39.82
C LEU A 1021 34.86 -9.80 39.00
N GLY A 1022 34.38 -11.02 39.22
CA GLY A 1022 34.76 -12.21 38.48
C GLY A 1022 34.12 -12.22 37.09
N LEU A 1023 34.97 -12.35 36.08
CA LEU A 1023 34.63 -12.69 34.70
C LEU A 1023 34.08 -14.13 34.64
N ILE A 1024 32.91 -14.32 34.04
CA ILE A 1024 32.42 -15.64 33.62
C ILE A 1024 32.57 -15.73 32.10
N PRO A 1025 33.27 -16.75 31.56
CA PRO A 1025 33.40 -16.93 30.12
C PRO A 1025 32.27 -17.77 29.54
N GLU A 1026 31.88 -17.43 28.31
CA GLU A 1026 31.06 -18.22 27.41
C GLU A 1026 31.66 -19.60 27.14
N GLN A 1027 30.82 -20.65 27.14
CA GLN A 1027 31.13 -21.91 26.47
C GLN A 1027 29.97 -22.39 25.60
N ASN A 1028 30.35 -22.71 24.36
CA ASN A 1028 29.63 -23.41 23.31
C ASN A 1028 29.45 -24.92 23.59
N LYS A 1029 28.55 -25.54 22.81
CA LYS A 1029 28.35 -26.99 22.51
C LYS A 1029 27.47 -27.74 23.54
N SER A 1030 26.63 -28.71 23.20
CA SER A 1030 26.12 -29.33 21.97
C SER A 1030 25.20 -30.48 22.41
N ASN A 1031 24.17 -30.78 21.62
CA ASN A 1031 23.57 -32.11 21.35
C ASN A 1031 23.17 -33.10 22.47
N ALA A 1032 21.97 -33.64 22.22
CA ALA A 1032 21.55 -35.05 22.32
C ALA A 1032 20.71 -35.48 23.53
N ASN A 1033 19.49 -35.88 23.16
CA ASN A 1033 18.84 -37.15 23.44
C ASN A 1033 18.27 -37.46 24.84
N GLU A 1034 16.93 -37.56 24.79
CA GLU A 1034 16.15 -38.75 25.10
C GLU A 1034 15.98 -39.23 26.55
N GLU A 1035 14.70 -39.55 26.79
CA GLU A 1035 14.18 -40.63 27.63
C GLU A 1035 13.76 -40.35 29.09
N LYS A 1036 12.45 -40.57 29.26
CA LYS A 1036 11.79 -41.36 30.32
C LYS A 1036 11.66 -40.74 31.73
N SER A 1037 10.43 -40.27 31.99
CA SER A 1037 9.51 -40.62 33.10
C SER A 1037 9.92 -41.83 34.00
N PRO A 1038 9.31 -42.10 35.19
CA PRO A 1038 8.39 -41.32 36.04
C PRO A 1038 8.67 -41.43 37.58
N ILE A 1039 7.93 -40.62 38.37
CA ILE A 1039 7.19 -41.00 39.61
C ILE A 1039 7.97 -41.42 40.90
N ASP A 1040 7.71 -40.59 41.93
CA ASP A 1040 7.42 -40.90 43.35
C ASP A 1040 8.45 -40.80 44.51
N GLN A 1041 7.90 -40.21 45.58
CA GLN A 1041 8.18 -40.35 47.02
C GLN A 1041 9.33 -39.52 47.62
N PHE A 1042 9.01 -38.45 48.36
CA PHE A 1042 8.73 -38.53 49.80
C PHE A 1042 8.25 -37.19 50.38
N SER A 1043 7.23 -37.28 51.23
CA SER A 1043 6.57 -36.23 52.01
C SER A 1043 7.21 -36.08 53.39
N ALA A 1044 7.32 -34.85 53.90
CA ALA A 1044 7.18 -34.56 55.35
C ALA A 1044 6.83 -33.08 55.64
N HIS A 1045 5.76 -32.93 56.43
CA HIS A 1045 5.02 -31.77 56.95
C HIS A 1045 5.78 -30.62 57.65
N LYS A 1046 5.21 -29.39 57.57
CA LYS A 1046 4.45 -28.68 58.66
C LYS A 1046 4.07 -27.23 58.25
N THR A 1047 2.81 -26.95 57.93
CA THR A 1047 1.76 -26.21 58.69
C THR A 1047 1.99 -24.71 58.99
N PHE A 1048 1.17 -23.83 58.37
CA PHE A 1048 0.43 -22.65 58.90
C PHE A 1048 -0.52 -22.08 57.81
N PRO A 1049 -1.56 -21.26 58.09
CA PRO A 1049 -2.93 -21.52 57.63
C PRO A 1049 -3.51 -20.51 56.62
N ASN A 1050 -4.45 -21.04 55.83
CA ASN A 1050 -5.56 -20.43 55.07
C ASN A 1050 -5.75 -18.89 55.14
N PHE A 1051 -5.48 -18.24 54.00
CA PHE A 1051 -6.21 -17.08 53.48
C PHE A 1051 -6.09 -17.03 51.95
N ALA A 1052 -6.75 -17.96 51.23
CA ALA A 1052 -6.97 -17.83 49.78
C ALA A 1052 -7.90 -18.95 49.29
N ASN A 1053 -9.21 -18.79 49.46
CA ASN A 1053 -10.19 -19.63 48.78
C ASN A 1053 -11.37 -18.78 48.34
N GLN A 1054 -11.18 -18.02 47.26
CA GLN A 1054 -12.29 -17.45 46.48
C GLN A 1054 -11.93 -17.07 45.03
N PHE A 1055 -10.70 -17.30 44.55
CA PHE A 1055 -10.30 -16.95 43.16
C PHE A 1055 -9.91 -18.14 42.26
N SER A 1056 -9.92 -19.39 42.74
CA SER A 1056 -9.41 -20.53 41.95
C SER A 1056 -10.42 -21.19 40.99
N SER A 1057 -11.72 -20.84 41.05
CA SER A 1057 -12.73 -21.52 40.23
C SER A 1057 -12.79 -20.99 38.78
N THR A 1058 -12.58 -19.69 38.57
CA THR A 1058 -12.62 -19.07 37.24
C THR A 1058 -11.37 -19.39 36.42
N GLU A 1059 -10.21 -19.47 37.04
CA GLU A 1059 -8.94 -19.77 36.34
C GLU A 1059 -8.88 -21.23 35.85
N VAL A 1060 -9.42 -22.17 36.65
CA VAL A 1060 -9.54 -23.58 36.25
C VAL A 1060 -10.59 -23.76 35.13
N HIS A 1061 -11.67 -22.97 35.12
CA HIS A 1061 -12.67 -23.02 34.06
C HIS A 1061 -12.15 -22.42 32.73
N ILE A 1062 -11.34 -21.36 32.80
CA ILE A 1062 -10.74 -20.76 31.60
C ILE A 1062 -9.68 -21.69 31.01
N GLN A 1063 -8.84 -22.33 31.84
CA GLN A 1063 -7.83 -23.30 31.38
C GLN A 1063 -8.45 -24.58 30.79
N THR A 1064 -9.58 -25.05 31.33
CA THR A 1064 -10.29 -26.21 30.77
C THR A 1064 -10.99 -25.88 29.45
N ASN A 1065 -11.58 -24.69 29.33
CA ASN A 1065 -12.19 -24.26 28.07
C ASN A 1065 -11.15 -24.00 26.97
N THR A 1066 -9.98 -23.45 27.30
CA THR A 1066 -8.89 -23.30 26.32
C THR A 1066 -8.31 -24.65 25.89
N LYS A 1067 -8.13 -25.60 26.80
CA LYS A 1067 -7.72 -26.97 26.44
C LYS A 1067 -8.75 -27.67 25.54
N ASN A 1068 -10.04 -27.51 25.81
CA ASN A 1068 -11.10 -28.10 24.99
C ASN A 1068 -11.17 -27.48 23.59
N ALA A 1069 -10.98 -26.15 23.48
CA ALA A 1069 -10.90 -25.46 22.20
C ALA A 1069 -9.68 -25.91 21.36
N GLN A 1070 -8.52 -26.05 22.00
CA GLN A 1070 -7.30 -26.57 21.35
C GLN A 1070 -7.46 -28.03 20.90
N LEU A 1071 -8.13 -28.87 21.70
CA LEU A 1071 -8.43 -30.26 21.33
C LEU A 1071 -9.41 -30.34 20.15
N SER A 1072 -10.38 -29.43 20.08
CA SER A 1072 -11.31 -29.35 18.95
C SER A 1072 -10.60 -28.95 17.65
N GLN A 1073 -9.73 -27.93 17.71
CA GLN A 1073 -8.92 -27.51 16.56
C GLN A 1073 -7.96 -28.61 16.07
N MET A 1074 -7.35 -29.38 16.98
CA MET A 1074 -6.51 -30.52 16.59
C MET A 1074 -7.31 -31.66 15.94
N ARG A 1075 -8.57 -31.88 16.33
CA ARG A 1075 -9.43 -32.89 15.70
C ARG A 1075 -9.84 -32.46 14.30
N GLU A 1076 -10.19 -31.19 14.13
CA GLU A 1076 -10.54 -30.60 12.83
C GLU A 1076 -9.34 -30.62 11.87
N ALA A 1077 -8.14 -30.27 12.35
CA ALA A 1077 -6.91 -30.36 11.55
C ALA A 1077 -6.58 -31.81 11.14
N ARG A 1078 -6.83 -32.80 12.00
CA ARG A 1078 -6.67 -34.22 11.65
C ARG A 1078 -7.69 -34.68 10.61
N PHE A 1079 -8.93 -34.25 10.74
CA PHE A 1079 -9.99 -34.56 9.78
C PHE A 1079 -9.65 -34.00 8.38
N LEU A 1080 -9.23 -32.73 8.30
CA LEU A 1080 -8.81 -32.11 7.05
C LEU A 1080 -7.58 -32.79 6.43
N ASN A 1081 -6.62 -33.24 7.24
CA ASN A 1081 -5.47 -34.01 6.74
C ASN A 1081 -5.86 -35.39 6.22
N GLU A 1082 -6.80 -36.09 6.86
CA GLU A 1082 -7.31 -37.36 6.34
C GLU A 1082 -8.11 -37.19 5.05
N GLU A 1083 -8.88 -36.10 4.94
CA GLU A 1083 -9.64 -35.78 3.74
C GLU A 1083 -8.73 -35.42 2.56
N ASN A 1084 -7.70 -34.59 2.79
CA ASN A 1084 -6.68 -34.30 1.79
C ASN A 1084 -5.91 -35.55 1.35
N LYS A 1085 -5.62 -36.46 2.28
CA LYS A 1085 -4.98 -37.75 1.95
C LYS A 1085 -5.88 -38.61 1.04
N ARG A 1086 -7.17 -38.72 1.36
CA ARG A 1086 -8.14 -39.45 0.52
C ARG A 1086 -8.27 -38.83 -0.87
N LEU A 1087 -8.23 -37.51 -0.98
CA LEU A 1087 -8.27 -36.81 -2.26
C LEU A 1087 -7.03 -37.11 -3.10
N MET A 1088 -5.84 -37.10 -2.49
CA MET A 1088 -4.58 -37.44 -3.17
C MET A 1088 -4.55 -38.90 -3.63
N ASP A 1089 -5.00 -39.83 -2.79
CA ASP A 1089 -5.11 -41.25 -3.16
C ASP A 1089 -6.08 -41.44 -4.35
N ALA A 1090 -7.19 -40.69 -4.41
CA ALA A 1090 -8.14 -40.72 -5.52
C ALA A 1090 -7.57 -40.12 -6.83
N ILE A 1091 -6.79 -39.04 -6.72
CA ILE A 1091 -6.07 -38.44 -7.86
C ILE A 1091 -5.02 -39.42 -8.41
N GLU A 1092 -4.30 -40.12 -7.53
CA GLU A 1092 -3.29 -41.09 -7.95
C GLU A 1092 -3.94 -42.33 -8.58
N GLN A 1093 -5.08 -42.77 -8.06
CA GLN A 1093 -5.86 -43.86 -8.66
C GLN A 1093 -6.40 -43.48 -10.05
N THR A 1094 -6.97 -42.29 -10.21
CA THR A 1094 -7.45 -41.80 -11.53
C THR A 1094 -6.31 -41.61 -12.53
N LYS A 1095 -5.14 -41.16 -12.08
CA LYS A 1095 -3.93 -41.09 -12.92
C LYS A 1095 -3.49 -42.48 -13.41
N ASN A 1096 -3.53 -43.49 -12.53
CA ASN A 1096 -3.18 -44.87 -12.89
C ASN A 1096 -4.20 -45.49 -13.86
N ASP A 1097 -5.49 -45.20 -13.67
CA ASP A 1097 -6.55 -45.66 -14.57
C ASP A 1097 -6.45 -45.00 -15.95
N LEU A 1098 -6.12 -43.71 -16.01
CA LEU A 1098 -5.86 -42.99 -17.27
C LEU A 1098 -4.61 -43.53 -17.98
N GLY A 1099 -3.58 -43.89 -17.23
CA GLY A 1099 -2.37 -44.54 -17.76
C GLY A 1099 -2.68 -45.88 -18.42
N ARG A 1100 -3.50 -46.73 -17.78
CA ARG A 1100 -3.94 -48.00 -18.38
C ARG A 1100 -4.79 -47.80 -19.62
N TYR A 1101 -5.67 -46.80 -19.63
CA TYR A 1101 -6.50 -46.49 -20.80
C TYR A 1101 -5.71 -45.96 -22.00
N MET A 1102 -4.53 -45.39 -21.77
CA MET A 1102 -3.62 -44.96 -22.83
C MET A 1102 -2.70 -46.09 -23.32
N GLU A 1103 -2.52 -47.14 -22.52
CA GLU A 1103 -1.76 -48.35 -22.89
C GLU A 1103 -2.61 -49.38 -23.65
N GLU A 1104 -3.92 -49.44 -23.40
CA GLU A 1104 -4.92 -50.17 -24.20
C GLU A 1104 -5.24 -49.48 -25.52
#